data_AF-A0A496AXH6-F1
#
_entry.id   AF-A0A496AXH6-F1
#
_cell.length_a   1.000
_cell.length_b   1.000
_cell.length_c   1.000
_cell.angle_alpha   90.00
_cell.angle_beta   90.00
_cell.angle_gamma   90.00
#
_symmetry.space_group_name_H-M   'P 1'
#
loop_
_entity.id
_entity.type
_entity.pdbx_description
1 polymer ?
#
loop_
_entity_poly.entity_id
_entity_poly.type
_entity_poly.pdbx_seq_one_letter_code
_entity_poly.pdbx_strand_id
1 'polypeptide(L)'
;MMKTLVMKRNILVSIFTIMLLIYSMQGIGYAQGAPDPVAEFADASLAEVVRRTLGLERGDTVDILRIPKAELVRLTYLDASWREVDELILDLTGLEHATQLRELYLGDNRVSDITPLAQLTELRELDLTRNEDVSDVTPLAQLTELRELYLTGNRVIDLTPLAQLTQLHMLTLAANDIVDITPLAQLTQLRKLFLGGNNIIDIVPLAQLTQLQTLNVSNNNISDIAPLAQLTQLQTLYVGGNDISDIAPLAQLTQLTYLYLVDNKIRDITPLAQLTRLTTLFLSINQIRDISPIAQLKLLTALHISRNKVRDITPLAQVESLEKVNLSDNEIRDVTPLAQLADASLTELDLQNNQIRDVSPLAALVYLEELSLGGNPIIDTSPLSSILDENPDFKIDIEVARVKGGPTVTLSSPQPLIGTTLDGSVVTLKLSSGVFKFTLPEIRDAITIFGITGITFDRGDIERVSNTEVRIKLTFKGNINEDTTLTFTVRPGAIQNYHGSALTAEIPVSADAETVGTDASTTDATLSISPASVGSPAVGEQLELSLNITRGEAVAGYQATVQFDTTALRYVSGANGDYLPAGAFFVEPKVEGNLVKLNAASLAGESNGDGTLATLTFEVIAVKASTLMLSDVLLTNSAGEAFVPKVENAEITETPQLKGDVNGDGIVNIQDLVLVAGQLGQTGANSADVNGDGQVNIQDLVLVAGALGTTAAAPSLHPQALEMFSTIAVKQWLSTAQQLNLTDTMSQRGILFLQQLLEALIPKETALLANYPNPFNPETWIPYQLAKDADVTLHIYAVNGTLVRTLPLGYQPVGMYQNRSRAAYWDGKNAFGEPVASGVYFYTLTAGDFTATRKMLIRK
;
A
#
# COMPACT_ATOMS: atom_id res chain seq x y z
N MET A 1 82.89 57.31 -56.82
CA MET A 1 82.79 58.37 -55.79
C MET A 1 81.33 58.45 -55.37
N MET A 2 81.04 58.15 -54.11
CA MET A 2 79.71 58.11 -53.50
C MET A 2 78.95 59.44 -53.71
N LYS A 3 78.04 59.47 -54.67
CA LYS A 3 76.85 60.36 -54.76
C LYS A 3 76.06 60.07 -56.05
N THR A 4 75.67 58.82 -56.33
CA THR A 4 74.75 58.53 -57.47
C THR A 4 74.13 57.13 -57.43
N LEU A 5 73.66 56.68 -56.25
CA LEU A 5 72.95 55.39 -56.12
C LEU A 5 71.70 55.48 -55.23
N VAL A 6 70.97 56.60 -55.30
CA VAL A 6 69.63 56.76 -54.67
C VAL A 6 68.55 57.22 -55.66
N MET A 7 68.88 57.51 -56.93
CA MET A 7 67.92 58.07 -57.91
C MET A 7 67.74 57.23 -59.18
N LYS A 8 67.86 55.90 -59.07
CA LYS A 8 67.48 54.94 -60.14
C LYS A 8 66.54 53.81 -59.68
N ARG A 9 65.94 53.93 -58.49
CA ARG A 9 64.90 52.99 -57.98
C ARG A 9 63.49 53.59 -57.94
N ASN A 10 63.27 54.77 -58.53
CA ASN A 10 61.96 55.46 -58.57
C ASN A 10 61.39 55.69 -59.99
N ILE A 11 61.98 55.13 -61.05
CA ILE A 11 61.43 55.26 -62.43
C ILE A 11 60.91 53.93 -63.00
N LEU A 12 61.29 52.77 -62.43
CA LEU A 12 60.62 51.49 -62.75
C LEU A 12 59.33 51.24 -61.94
N VAL A 13 59.10 51.98 -60.84
CA VAL A 13 57.91 51.82 -59.99
C VAL A 13 56.69 52.63 -60.51
N SER A 14 56.90 53.64 -61.37
CA SER A 14 55.80 54.46 -61.92
C SER A 14 55.23 53.99 -63.26
N ILE A 15 55.86 53.06 -63.98
CA ILE A 15 55.31 52.51 -65.24
C ILE A 15 54.40 51.29 -64.95
N PHE A 16 54.61 50.59 -63.82
CA PHE A 16 53.74 49.48 -63.40
C PHE A 16 52.43 49.94 -62.75
N THR A 17 52.39 51.14 -62.17
CA THR A 17 51.18 51.73 -61.55
C THR A 17 50.22 52.37 -62.55
N ILE A 18 50.66 52.75 -63.75
CA ILE A 18 49.78 53.34 -64.77
C ILE A 18 49.15 52.26 -65.68
N MET A 19 49.80 51.10 -65.87
CA MET A 19 49.20 50.00 -66.64
C MET A 19 48.12 49.22 -65.89
N LEU A 20 48.10 49.25 -64.55
CA LEU A 20 47.01 48.66 -63.75
C LEU A 20 45.79 49.59 -63.60
N LEU A 21 45.90 50.87 -63.96
CA LEU A 21 44.80 51.85 -63.86
C LEU A 21 43.94 51.94 -65.15
N ILE A 22 44.37 51.31 -66.26
CA ILE A 22 43.63 51.34 -67.53
C ILE A 22 42.87 50.02 -67.79
N TYR A 23 43.21 48.91 -67.11
CA TYR A 23 42.46 47.66 -67.21
C TYR A 23 41.24 47.57 -66.27
N SER A 24 41.03 48.55 -65.39
CA SER A 24 39.85 48.63 -64.50
C SER A 24 38.71 49.51 -65.03
N MET A 25 38.86 50.12 -66.20
CA MET A 25 37.81 50.91 -66.86
C MET A 25 37.26 50.18 -68.10
N GLN A 26 36.60 49.05 -67.87
CA GLN A 26 35.46 48.54 -68.66
C GLN A 26 34.99 47.21 -68.03
N GLY A 27 34.32 47.34 -66.88
CA GLY A 27 33.69 46.23 -66.18
C GLY A 27 32.39 46.73 -65.57
N ILE A 28 31.29 46.37 -66.23
CA ILE A 28 29.87 46.61 -65.95
C ILE A 28 29.57 46.63 -64.44
N GLY A 29 28.87 47.68 -63.99
CA GLY A 29 28.41 47.80 -62.62
C GLY A 29 27.42 46.68 -62.24
N TYR A 30 27.76 45.94 -61.19
CA TYR A 30 26.80 45.32 -60.30
C TYR A 30 27.00 45.96 -58.93
N ALA A 31 25.94 46.58 -58.42
CA ALA A 31 25.90 47.07 -57.05
C ALA A 31 26.21 45.90 -56.11
N GLN A 32 27.27 46.01 -55.31
CA GLN A 32 27.36 45.20 -54.10
C GLN A 32 26.25 45.68 -53.17
N GLY A 33 25.16 44.92 -53.11
CA GLY A 33 24.16 45.05 -52.07
C GLY A 33 24.84 44.89 -50.71
N ALA A 34 24.38 45.62 -49.71
CA ALA A 34 24.78 45.39 -48.33
C ALA A 34 24.68 43.88 -48.01
N PRO A 35 25.60 43.30 -47.22
CA PRO A 35 25.49 41.90 -46.81
C PRO A 35 24.11 41.67 -46.19
N ASP A 36 23.43 40.59 -46.59
CA ASP A 36 22.11 40.27 -46.06
C ASP A 36 22.15 40.23 -44.53
N PRO A 37 21.15 40.79 -43.84
CA PRO A 37 21.14 40.81 -42.39
C PRO A 37 21.13 39.37 -41.84
N VAL A 38 22.07 39.09 -40.93
CA VAL A 38 22.30 37.76 -40.34
C VAL A 38 21.81 37.75 -38.88
N ALA A 39 21.25 36.63 -38.45
CA ALA A 39 20.97 36.32 -37.04
C ALA A 39 22.16 35.58 -36.42
N GLU A 40 22.54 35.97 -35.22
CA GLU A 40 23.59 35.29 -34.45
C GLU A 40 22.94 34.39 -33.40
N PHE A 41 23.24 33.10 -33.46
CA PHE A 41 22.79 32.10 -32.51
C PHE A 41 23.84 31.93 -31.42
N ALA A 42 23.43 32.04 -30.16
CA ALA A 42 24.32 31.84 -29.01
C ALA A 42 24.58 30.35 -28.73
N ASP A 43 23.62 29.49 -29.07
CA ASP A 43 23.68 28.04 -28.88
C ASP A 43 24.00 27.32 -30.21
N ALA A 44 25.08 26.52 -30.21
CA ALA A 44 25.55 25.83 -31.40
C ALA A 44 24.63 24.66 -31.81
N SER A 45 24.02 23.96 -30.85
CA SER A 45 23.09 22.86 -31.11
C SER A 45 21.81 23.38 -31.73
N LEU A 46 21.28 24.48 -31.20
CA LEU A 46 20.13 25.15 -31.80
C LEU A 46 20.44 25.62 -33.23
N ALA A 47 21.60 26.26 -33.44
CA ALA A 47 22.01 26.70 -34.76
C ALA A 47 22.12 25.53 -35.77
N GLU A 48 22.74 24.41 -35.38
CA GLU A 48 22.89 23.23 -36.25
C GLU A 48 21.52 22.64 -36.62
N VAL A 49 20.60 22.52 -35.66
CA VAL A 49 19.24 21.99 -35.93
C VAL A 49 18.46 22.94 -36.83
N VAL A 50 18.52 24.25 -36.61
CA VAL A 50 17.86 25.23 -37.48
C VAL A 50 18.42 25.14 -38.92
N ARG A 51 19.74 25.04 -39.08
CA ARG A 51 20.37 24.89 -40.40
C ARG A 51 19.96 23.59 -41.09
N ARG A 52 19.94 22.48 -40.35
CA ARG A 52 19.51 21.16 -40.85
C ARG A 52 18.07 21.22 -41.35
N THR A 53 17.17 21.81 -40.56
CA THR A 53 15.76 21.97 -40.91
C THR A 53 15.55 22.85 -42.15
N LEU A 54 16.38 23.88 -42.33
CA LEU A 54 16.35 24.76 -43.51
C LEU A 54 17.03 24.16 -44.74
N GLY A 55 17.71 23.00 -44.61
CA GLY A 55 18.46 22.36 -45.68
C GLY A 55 19.72 23.13 -46.10
N LEU A 56 20.30 23.92 -45.19
CA LEU A 56 21.54 24.66 -45.44
C LEU A 56 22.74 23.70 -45.32
N GLU A 57 23.61 23.67 -46.35
CA GLU A 57 24.82 22.83 -46.32
C GLU A 57 25.76 23.21 -45.16
N ARG A 58 26.55 22.24 -44.66
CA ARG A 58 27.63 22.46 -43.68
C ARG A 58 28.72 23.33 -44.32
N GLY A 59 28.60 24.64 -44.16
CA GLY A 59 29.67 25.58 -44.49
C GLY A 59 30.82 25.48 -43.50
N ASP A 60 32.03 25.84 -43.95
CA ASP A 60 33.25 25.84 -43.14
C ASP A 60 33.02 26.45 -41.75
N THR A 61 33.57 25.77 -40.74
CA THR A 61 33.40 25.86 -39.25
C THR A 61 33.31 27.23 -38.55
N VAL A 62 33.31 28.36 -39.28
CA VAL A 62 33.22 29.72 -38.73
C VAL A 62 31.82 30.35 -38.90
N ASP A 63 30.92 29.74 -39.70
CA ASP A 63 29.62 30.35 -40.07
C ASP A 63 28.37 29.56 -39.60
N ILE A 64 28.53 28.58 -38.71
CA ILE A 64 27.40 27.75 -38.24
C ILE A 64 26.44 28.52 -37.31
N LEU A 65 26.95 29.47 -36.52
CA LEU A 65 26.16 30.30 -35.60
C LEU A 65 25.45 31.47 -36.30
N ARG A 66 25.64 31.63 -37.61
CA ARG A 66 25.23 32.79 -38.38
C ARG A 66 24.29 32.34 -39.49
N ILE A 67 23.00 32.65 -39.33
CA ILE A 67 21.95 32.24 -40.29
C ILE A 67 21.31 33.50 -40.89
N PRO A 68 21.20 33.62 -42.23
CA PRO A 68 20.55 34.78 -42.83
C PRO A 68 19.10 34.92 -42.35
N LYS A 69 18.68 36.12 -41.96
CA LYS A 69 17.31 36.36 -41.47
C LYS A 69 16.25 36.03 -42.53
N ALA A 70 16.59 36.18 -43.80
CA ALA A 70 15.72 35.80 -44.92
C ALA A 70 15.45 34.28 -45.01
N GLU A 71 16.33 33.45 -44.45
CA GLU A 71 16.13 32.00 -44.37
C GLU A 71 15.26 31.65 -43.15
N LEU A 72 15.45 32.33 -42.02
CA LEU A 72 14.69 32.07 -40.79
C LEU A 72 13.19 32.33 -40.93
N VAL A 73 12.79 33.29 -41.78
CA VAL A 73 11.35 33.52 -42.06
C VAL A 73 10.70 32.38 -42.84
N ARG A 74 11.47 31.42 -43.37
CA ARG A 74 10.92 30.19 -44.00
C ARG A 74 10.64 29.09 -42.98
N LEU A 75 11.17 29.21 -41.75
CA LEU A 75 11.02 28.23 -40.70
C LEU A 75 9.60 28.32 -40.13
N THR A 76 8.80 27.27 -40.37
CA THR A 76 7.42 27.15 -39.88
C THR A 76 7.25 26.04 -38.83
N TYR A 77 8.21 25.11 -38.79
CA TYR A 77 8.30 23.98 -37.88
C TYR A 77 9.76 23.86 -37.43
N LEU A 78 9.98 23.60 -36.15
CA LEU A 78 11.29 23.25 -35.61
C LEU A 78 11.11 22.24 -34.48
N ASP A 79 11.66 21.04 -34.65
CA ASP A 79 11.87 20.11 -33.54
C ASP A 79 13.34 20.16 -33.15
N ALA A 80 13.58 20.68 -31.96
CA ALA A 80 14.87 20.79 -31.33
C ALA A 80 14.81 20.18 -29.92
N SER A 81 13.95 19.18 -29.71
CA SER A 81 13.95 18.35 -28.50
C SER A 81 15.28 17.61 -28.36
N TRP A 82 15.66 17.22 -27.13
CA TRP A 82 16.97 16.57 -26.86
C TRP A 82 17.29 15.40 -27.82
N ARG A 83 16.27 14.67 -28.27
CA ARG A 83 16.46 13.50 -29.15
C ARG A 83 16.98 13.87 -30.55
N GLU A 84 16.85 15.13 -30.95
CA GLU A 84 17.19 15.63 -32.28
C GLU A 84 18.46 16.53 -32.30
N VAL A 85 19.02 16.85 -31.12
CA VAL A 85 20.21 17.70 -30.95
C VAL A 85 21.42 16.90 -30.47
N ASP A 86 22.62 17.34 -30.85
CA ASP A 86 23.88 16.68 -30.45
C ASP A 86 24.23 16.97 -28.97
N GLU A 87 23.89 18.16 -28.48
CA GLU A 87 23.99 18.58 -27.07
C GLU A 87 22.71 19.35 -26.67
N LEU A 88 22.38 19.33 -25.37
CA LEU A 88 21.20 20.04 -24.83
C LEU A 88 21.24 21.53 -25.19
N ILE A 89 20.09 22.09 -25.57
CA ILE A 89 19.96 23.52 -25.83
C ILE A 89 19.80 24.28 -24.52
N LEU A 90 20.56 25.36 -24.38
CA LEU A 90 20.54 26.25 -23.21
C LEU A 90 20.03 27.66 -23.55
N ASP A 91 20.30 28.14 -24.76
CA ASP A 91 20.02 29.53 -25.16
C ASP A 91 19.25 29.59 -26.48
N LEU A 92 18.14 30.33 -26.50
CA LEU A 92 17.27 30.49 -27.67
C LEU A 92 17.60 31.72 -28.54
N THR A 93 18.62 32.50 -28.17
CA THR A 93 19.01 33.71 -28.90
C THR A 93 19.30 33.38 -30.37
N GLY A 94 18.76 34.21 -31.27
CA GLY A 94 18.76 34.02 -32.71
C GLY A 94 17.41 33.53 -33.24
N LEU A 95 16.65 32.76 -32.44
CA LEU A 95 15.36 32.19 -32.84
C LEU A 95 14.26 33.24 -32.95
N GLU A 96 14.38 34.40 -32.30
CA GLU A 96 13.42 35.51 -32.38
C GLU A 96 13.20 36.04 -33.81
N HIS A 97 14.09 35.69 -34.74
CA HIS A 97 13.98 36.05 -36.15
C HIS A 97 13.16 35.07 -36.99
N ALA A 98 12.81 33.88 -36.46
CA ALA A 98 11.96 32.89 -37.12
C ALA A 98 10.46 33.22 -37.00
N THR A 99 10.07 34.43 -37.38
CA THR A 99 8.73 35.00 -37.12
C THR A 99 7.54 34.27 -37.75
N GLN A 100 7.77 33.31 -38.65
CA GLN A 100 6.72 32.49 -39.28
C GLN A 100 6.57 31.11 -38.61
N LEU A 101 7.28 30.86 -37.51
CA LEU A 101 7.24 29.61 -36.77
C LEU A 101 5.86 29.38 -36.18
N ARG A 102 5.32 28.17 -36.40
CA ARG A 102 3.99 27.74 -35.93
C ARG A 102 4.06 26.60 -34.93
N GLU A 103 5.07 25.74 -35.08
CA GLU A 103 5.28 24.57 -34.25
C GLU A 103 6.74 24.57 -33.80
N LEU A 104 6.94 24.56 -32.47
CA LEU A 104 8.26 24.58 -31.86
C LEU A 104 8.32 23.57 -30.72
N TYR A 105 9.20 22.57 -30.86
CA TYR A 105 9.43 21.56 -29.84
C TYR A 105 10.83 21.72 -29.26
N LEU A 106 10.90 21.97 -27.96
CA LEU A 106 12.12 22.19 -27.17
C LEU A 106 12.15 21.27 -25.94
N GLY A 107 11.38 20.18 -25.96
CA GLY A 107 11.28 19.23 -24.85
C GLY A 107 12.62 18.59 -24.45
N ASP A 108 12.78 18.30 -23.16
CA ASP A 108 13.94 17.63 -22.55
C ASP A 108 15.28 18.37 -22.72
N ASN A 109 15.27 19.70 -22.84
CA ASN A 109 16.49 20.53 -22.92
C ASN A 109 16.84 21.18 -21.56
N ARG A 110 17.65 22.25 -21.56
CA ARG A 110 18.00 23.06 -20.38
C ARG A 110 17.78 24.55 -20.62
N VAL A 111 16.73 24.87 -21.38
CA VAL A 111 16.34 26.25 -21.64
C VAL A 111 15.84 26.88 -20.35
N SER A 112 16.29 28.09 -20.05
CA SER A 112 15.81 28.86 -18.89
C SER A 112 15.20 30.19 -19.31
N ASP A 113 15.83 30.89 -20.24
CA ASP A 113 15.34 32.14 -20.81
C ASP A 113 14.59 31.89 -22.13
N ILE A 114 13.28 32.14 -22.11
CA ILE A 114 12.39 32.04 -23.27
C ILE A 114 12.02 33.40 -23.87
N THR A 115 12.69 34.48 -23.48
CA THR A 115 12.49 35.84 -24.04
C THR A 115 12.56 35.88 -25.57
N PRO A 116 13.45 35.13 -26.25
CA PRO A 116 13.48 35.09 -27.72
C PRO A 116 12.16 34.66 -28.37
N LEU A 117 11.28 33.95 -27.64
CA LEU A 117 9.98 33.51 -28.16
C LEU A 117 8.93 34.63 -28.22
N ALA A 118 9.14 35.76 -27.54
CA ALA A 118 8.11 36.78 -27.30
C ALA A 118 7.46 37.38 -28.55
N GLN A 119 8.15 37.33 -29.70
CA GLN A 119 7.68 37.90 -30.97
C GLN A 119 7.23 36.84 -31.99
N LEU A 120 7.24 35.57 -31.63
CA LEU A 120 6.85 34.46 -32.51
C LEU A 120 5.33 34.26 -32.50
N THR A 121 4.58 35.33 -32.80
CA THR A 121 3.11 35.41 -32.57
C THR A 121 2.28 34.46 -33.44
N GLU A 122 2.88 33.83 -34.45
CA GLU A 122 2.24 32.81 -35.29
C GLU A 122 2.30 31.39 -34.67
N LEU A 123 2.95 31.23 -33.50
CA LEU A 123 3.03 29.96 -32.79
C LEU A 123 1.64 29.44 -32.41
N ARG A 124 1.41 28.17 -32.74
CA ARG A 124 0.18 27.41 -32.46
C ARG A 124 0.45 26.24 -31.52
N GLU A 125 1.65 25.68 -31.60
CA GLU A 125 2.10 24.59 -30.75
C GLU A 125 3.51 24.90 -30.22
N LEU A 126 3.65 24.83 -28.90
CA LEU A 126 4.90 25.07 -28.21
C LEU A 126 5.11 24.02 -27.13
N ASP A 127 6.19 23.27 -27.25
CA ASP A 127 6.63 22.31 -26.23
C ASP A 127 7.92 22.78 -25.55
N LEU A 128 7.82 23.04 -24.24
CA LEU A 128 8.89 23.40 -23.33
C LEU A 128 9.02 22.38 -22.19
N THR A 129 8.50 21.17 -22.36
CA THR A 129 8.50 20.10 -21.34
C THR A 129 9.91 19.79 -20.86
N ARG A 130 10.08 19.60 -19.55
CA ARG A 130 11.32 19.10 -18.91
C ARG A 130 12.56 19.93 -19.26
N ASN A 131 12.44 21.26 -19.23
CA ASN A 131 13.58 22.17 -19.31
C ASN A 131 14.15 22.54 -17.92
N GLU A 132 13.50 22.08 -16.84
CA GLU A 132 13.88 22.16 -15.42
C GLU A 132 14.03 23.57 -14.80
N ASP A 133 14.33 24.60 -15.58
CA ASP A 133 14.63 25.95 -15.11
C ASP A 133 13.70 27.04 -15.67
N VAL A 134 12.81 26.73 -16.62
CA VAL A 134 11.80 27.69 -17.11
C VAL A 134 10.86 28.05 -15.96
N SER A 135 10.82 29.33 -15.59
CA SER A 135 10.00 29.85 -14.49
C SER A 135 9.22 31.10 -14.87
N ASP A 136 9.82 31.98 -15.67
CA ASP A 136 9.16 33.16 -16.23
C ASP A 136 8.52 32.85 -17.58
N VAL A 137 7.19 32.83 -17.61
CA VAL A 137 6.39 32.63 -18.83
C VAL A 137 5.82 33.93 -19.40
N THR A 138 6.27 35.10 -18.92
CA THR A 138 5.89 36.42 -19.45
C THR A 138 6.07 36.55 -20.97
N PRO A 139 7.16 36.02 -21.58
CA PRO A 139 7.33 36.05 -23.03
C PRO A 139 6.17 35.42 -23.82
N LEU A 140 5.41 34.49 -23.21
CA LEU A 140 4.30 33.81 -23.88
C LEU A 140 3.02 34.66 -23.97
N ALA A 141 2.93 35.78 -23.24
CA ALA A 141 1.67 36.52 -23.05
C ALA A 141 1.01 37.05 -24.34
N GLN A 142 1.79 37.24 -25.41
CA GLN A 142 1.29 37.77 -26.69
C GLN A 142 1.12 36.68 -27.76
N LEU A 143 1.38 35.41 -27.44
CA LEU A 143 1.28 34.30 -28.38
C LEU A 143 -0.17 33.77 -28.48
N THR A 144 -1.10 34.67 -28.78
CA THR A 144 -2.55 34.43 -28.67
C THR A 144 -3.11 33.40 -29.65
N GLU A 145 -2.33 33.01 -30.66
CA GLU A 145 -2.66 31.95 -31.61
C GLU A 145 -2.33 30.54 -31.08
N LEU A 146 -1.71 30.43 -29.89
CA LEU A 146 -1.40 29.15 -29.25
C LEU A 146 -2.66 28.32 -29.01
N ARG A 147 -2.56 27.05 -29.39
CA ARG A 147 -3.60 26.02 -29.29
C ARG A 147 -3.17 24.87 -28.38
N GLU A 148 -1.89 24.54 -28.44
CA GLU A 148 -1.26 23.52 -27.61
C GLU A 148 -0.01 24.12 -26.94
N LEU A 149 0.06 24.00 -25.61
CA LEU A 149 1.18 24.48 -24.82
C LEU A 149 1.59 23.42 -23.80
N TYR A 150 2.85 23.00 -23.86
CA TYR A 150 3.41 22.00 -22.96
C TYR A 150 4.51 22.61 -22.10
N LEU A 151 4.27 22.64 -20.79
CA LEU A 151 5.14 23.24 -19.76
C LEU A 151 5.41 22.27 -18.61
N THR A 152 5.20 20.97 -18.81
CA THR A 152 5.37 19.95 -17.76
C THR A 152 6.83 19.85 -17.30
N GLY A 153 7.09 19.72 -16.01
CA GLY A 153 8.45 19.49 -15.49
C GLY A 153 9.35 20.74 -15.56
N ASN A 154 8.81 21.88 -15.17
CA ASN A 154 9.51 23.17 -15.13
C ASN A 154 9.37 23.78 -13.71
N ARG A 155 9.62 25.09 -13.56
CA ARG A 155 9.49 25.84 -12.29
C ARG A 155 8.53 27.02 -12.43
N VAL A 156 7.47 26.84 -13.20
CA VAL A 156 6.45 27.86 -13.41
C VAL A 156 5.62 28.02 -12.14
N ILE A 157 5.41 29.27 -11.71
CA ILE A 157 4.61 29.62 -10.53
C ILE A 157 3.47 30.57 -10.93
N ASP A 158 3.79 31.60 -11.72
CA ASP A 158 2.83 32.63 -12.14
C ASP A 158 2.22 32.29 -13.51
N LEU A 159 0.91 32.05 -13.52
CA LEU A 159 0.15 31.77 -14.74
C LEU A 159 -0.50 33.01 -15.35
N THR A 160 -0.33 34.20 -14.76
CA THR A 160 -0.93 35.46 -15.25
C THR A 160 -0.64 35.71 -16.74
N PRO A 161 0.58 35.47 -17.26
CA PRO A 161 0.86 35.62 -18.68
C PRO A 161 -0.03 34.77 -19.60
N LEU A 162 -0.53 33.63 -19.12
CA LEU A 162 -1.33 32.70 -19.93
C LEU A 162 -2.80 33.11 -20.05
N ALA A 163 -3.27 34.09 -19.26
CA ALA A 163 -4.70 34.43 -19.13
C ALA A 163 -5.39 34.84 -20.45
N GLN A 164 -4.64 35.31 -21.44
CA GLN A 164 -5.16 35.77 -22.73
C GLN A 164 -5.01 34.73 -23.86
N LEU A 165 -4.46 33.55 -23.57
CA LEU A 165 -4.24 32.49 -24.56
C LEU A 165 -5.53 31.68 -24.81
N THR A 166 -6.63 32.38 -25.10
CA THR A 166 -8.00 31.81 -25.09
C THR A 166 -8.28 30.79 -26.19
N GLN A 167 -7.36 30.60 -27.15
CA GLN A 167 -7.45 29.57 -28.20
C GLN A 167 -6.90 28.22 -27.76
N LEU A 168 -6.30 28.12 -26.57
CA LEU A 168 -5.76 26.87 -26.03
C LEU A 168 -6.85 25.81 -25.89
N HIS A 169 -6.59 24.63 -26.47
CA HIS A 169 -7.38 23.42 -26.26
C HIS A 169 -6.60 22.32 -25.52
N MET A 170 -5.27 22.39 -25.52
CA MET A 170 -4.37 21.53 -24.74
C MET A 170 -3.41 22.38 -23.92
N LEU A 171 -3.36 22.14 -22.61
CA LEU A 171 -2.38 22.76 -21.71
C LEU A 171 -1.84 21.74 -20.72
N THR A 172 -0.51 21.57 -20.70
CA THR A 172 0.18 20.73 -19.70
C THR A 172 1.08 21.59 -18.83
N LEU A 173 0.88 21.48 -17.52
CA LEU A 173 1.53 22.25 -16.46
C LEU A 173 1.89 21.33 -15.27
N ALA A 174 1.94 20.02 -15.49
CA ALA A 174 2.24 19.05 -14.45
C ALA A 174 3.69 19.21 -13.94
N ALA A 175 3.97 18.82 -12.70
CA ALA A 175 5.30 18.91 -12.08
C ALA A 175 5.90 20.34 -12.19
N ASN A 176 5.19 21.31 -11.60
CA ASN A 176 5.63 22.69 -11.41
C ASN A 176 5.35 23.09 -9.94
N ASP A 177 5.52 24.37 -9.59
CA ASP A 177 5.28 24.90 -8.24
C ASP A 177 4.02 25.78 -8.16
N ILE A 178 3.00 25.46 -8.97
CA ILE A 178 1.80 26.30 -9.13
C ILE A 178 0.90 26.16 -7.90
N VAL A 179 0.40 27.31 -7.43
CA VAL A 179 -0.62 27.39 -6.36
C VAL A 179 -1.89 28.06 -6.87
N ASP A 180 -1.77 29.15 -7.64
CA ASP A 180 -2.90 29.93 -8.14
C ASP A 180 -3.19 29.62 -9.61
N ILE A 181 -4.38 29.07 -9.87
CA ILE A 181 -4.87 28.77 -11.22
C ILE A 181 -5.98 29.71 -11.69
N THR A 182 -6.22 30.82 -10.97
CA THR A 182 -7.20 31.85 -11.36
C THR A 182 -7.02 32.34 -12.80
N PRO A 183 -5.79 32.55 -13.32
CA PRO A 183 -5.59 32.96 -14.70
C PRO A 183 -6.17 32.01 -15.75
N LEU A 184 -6.37 30.73 -15.42
CA LEU A 184 -6.90 29.73 -16.34
C LEU A 184 -8.41 29.86 -16.58
N ALA A 185 -9.15 30.59 -15.74
CA ALA A 185 -10.62 30.64 -15.79
C ALA A 185 -11.20 31.15 -17.12
N GLN A 186 -10.42 31.91 -17.90
CA GLN A 186 -10.84 32.46 -19.19
C GLN A 186 -10.52 31.54 -20.39
N LEU A 187 -9.80 30.44 -20.16
CA LEU A 187 -9.37 29.51 -21.22
C LEU A 187 -10.48 28.50 -21.57
N THR A 188 -11.68 28.99 -21.84
CA THR A 188 -12.91 28.18 -21.94
C THR A 188 -12.94 27.21 -23.12
N GLN A 189 -11.97 27.28 -24.04
CA GLN A 189 -11.79 26.34 -25.15
C GLN A 189 -10.97 25.10 -24.76
N LEU A 190 -10.43 25.04 -23.53
CA LEU A 190 -9.66 23.90 -23.04
C LEU A 190 -10.48 22.61 -23.09
N ARG A 191 -9.89 21.60 -23.73
CA ARG A 191 -10.41 20.23 -23.79
C ARG A 191 -9.58 19.29 -22.94
N LYS A 192 -8.28 19.57 -22.81
CA LYS A 192 -7.33 18.76 -22.05
C LYS A 192 -6.47 19.68 -21.18
N LEU A 193 -6.46 19.40 -19.88
CA LEU A 193 -5.71 20.17 -18.90
C LEU A 193 -5.01 19.23 -17.92
N PHE A 194 -3.70 19.38 -17.78
CA PHE A 194 -2.86 18.58 -16.89
C PHE A 194 -2.14 19.49 -15.90
N LEU A 195 -2.45 19.36 -14.62
CA LEU A 195 -1.97 20.16 -13.49
C LEU A 195 -1.42 19.29 -12.35
N GLY A 196 -1.16 18.00 -12.62
CA GLY A 196 -0.74 17.08 -11.56
C GLY A 196 0.66 17.36 -11.01
N GLY A 197 0.90 17.08 -9.73
CA GLY A 197 2.21 17.34 -9.10
C GLY A 197 2.50 18.83 -8.94
N ASN A 198 1.54 19.59 -8.40
CA ASN A 198 1.66 21.01 -8.07
C ASN A 198 1.23 21.20 -6.59
N ASN A 199 1.07 22.45 -6.16
CA ASN A 199 0.67 22.83 -4.80
C ASN A 199 -0.74 23.47 -4.78
N ILE A 200 -1.64 23.03 -5.67
CA ILE A 200 -2.97 23.63 -5.85
C ILE A 200 -3.90 23.18 -4.72
N ILE A 201 -4.66 24.13 -4.18
CA ILE A 201 -5.68 23.88 -3.15
C ILE A 201 -7.08 24.22 -3.68
N ASP A 202 -7.21 25.37 -4.37
CA ASP A 202 -8.48 25.89 -4.87
C ASP A 202 -8.63 25.62 -6.38
N ILE A 203 -9.70 24.89 -6.73
CA ILE A 203 -10.05 24.58 -8.12
C ILE A 203 -11.33 25.27 -8.61
N VAL A 204 -11.86 26.25 -7.88
CA VAL A 204 -12.99 27.08 -8.33
C VAL A 204 -12.79 27.67 -9.73
N PRO A 205 -11.59 28.15 -10.14
CA PRO A 205 -11.35 28.65 -11.49
C PRO A 205 -11.68 27.66 -12.61
N LEU A 206 -11.62 26.35 -12.34
CA LEU A 206 -11.91 25.32 -13.34
C LEU A 206 -13.39 25.23 -13.71
N ALA A 207 -14.32 25.72 -12.87
CA ALA A 207 -15.76 25.56 -13.08
C ALA A 207 -16.28 26.13 -14.41
N GLN A 208 -15.57 27.09 -15.00
CA GLN A 208 -15.93 27.72 -16.28
C GLN A 208 -15.42 26.94 -17.50
N LEU A 209 -14.56 25.93 -17.31
CA LEU A 209 -13.92 25.18 -18.39
C LEU A 209 -14.78 24.00 -18.86
N THR A 210 -16.05 24.28 -19.17
CA THR A 210 -17.09 23.26 -19.40
C THR A 210 -16.87 22.40 -20.66
N GLN A 211 -15.88 22.74 -21.49
CA GLN A 211 -15.46 21.95 -22.67
C GLN A 211 -14.41 20.88 -22.33
N LEU A 212 -13.95 20.80 -21.08
CA LEU A 212 -12.96 19.82 -20.64
C LEU A 212 -13.48 18.39 -20.84
N GLN A 213 -12.68 17.59 -21.52
CA GLN A 213 -12.86 16.16 -21.77
C GLN A 213 -11.86 15.34 -20.95
N THR A 214 -10.66 15.88 -20.72
CA THR A 214 -9.62 15.27 -19.89
C THR A 214 -9.09 16.28 -18.88
N LEU A 215 -9.11 15.91 -17.61
CA LEU A 215 -8.54 16.71 -16.53
C LEU A 215 -7.65 15.85 -15.65
N ASN A 216 -6.44 16.33 -15.38
CA ASN A 216 -5.56 15.78 -14.35
C ASN A 216 -5.20 16.87 -13.34
N VAL A 217 -5.56 16.66 -12.08
CA VAL A 217 -5.15 17.48 -10.92
C VAL A 217 -4.60 16.57 -9.80
N SER A 218 -4.08 15.39 -10.14
CA SER A 218 -3.53 14.44 -9.15
C SER A 218 -2.27 14.96 -8.46
N ASN A 219 -1.97 14.50 -7.25
CA ASN A 219 -0.81 14.93 -6.46
C ASN A 219 -0.81 16.47 -6.26
N ASN A 220 -1.84 16.95 -5.59
CA ASN A 220 -2.03 18.35 -5.17
C ASN A 220 -2.56 18.35 -3.72
N ASN A 221 -3.06 19.48 -3.24
CA ASN A 221 -3.58 19.65 -1.88
C ASN A 221 -5.09 19.96 -1.90
N ILE A 222 -5.82 19.34 -2.83
CA ILE A 222 -7.25 19.59 -3.06
C ILE A 222 -8.07 18.76 -2.07
N SER A 223 -9.10 19.38 -1.49
CA SER A 223 -10.08 18.68 -0.63
C SER A 223 -11.53 18.92 -1.08
N ASP A 224 -11.83 20.09 -1.65
CA ASP A 224 -13.13 20.44 -2.21
C ASP A 224 -13.12 20.31 -3.74
N ILE A 225 -14.00 19.44 -4.25
CA ILE A 225 -14.19 19.21 -5.69
C ILE A 225 -15.56 19.64 -6.21
N ALA A 226 -16.32 20.43 -5.45
CA ALA A 226 -17.59 21.00 -5.89
C ALA A 226 -17.53 21.71 -7.27
N PRO A 227 -16.45 22.45 -7.63
CA PRO A 227 -16.31 23.07 -8.94
C PRO A 227 -16.39 22.09 -10.12
N LEU A 228 -16.01 20.82 -9.92
CA LEU A 228 -16.01 19.82 -10.99
C LEU A 228 -17.40 19.46 -11.49
N ALA A 229 -18.47 19.68 -10.69
CA ALA A 229 -19.83 19.31 -11.06
C ALA A 229 -20.34 19.96 -12.37
N GLN A 230 -19.73 21.07 -12.78
CA GLN A 230 -20.07 21.77 -14.04
C GLN A 230 -19.43 21.15 -15.28
N LEU A 231 -18.40 20.30 -15.12
CA LEU A 231 -17.57 19.78 -16.20
C LEU A 231 -18.16 18.52 -16.84
N THR A 232 -19.44 18.60 -17.20
CA THR A 232 -20.27 17.46 -17.64
C THR A 232 -19.80 16.76 -18.93
N GLN A 233 -18.83 17.34 -19.64
CA GLN A 233 -18.20 16.74 -20.83
C GLN A 233 -16.97 15.87 -20.49
N LEU A 234 -16.56 15.78 -19.22
CA LEU A 234 -15.42 14.98 -18.80
C LEU A 234 -15.62 13.49 -19.12
N GLN A 235 -14.62 12.93 -19.78
CA GLN A 235 -14.50 11.51 -20.11
C GLN A 235 -13.40 10.85 -19.28
N THR A 236 -12.35 11.60 -18.96
CA THR A 236 -11.19 11.12 -18.20
C THR A 236 -10.83 12.09 -17.09
N LEU A 237 -10.79 11.59 -15.85
CA LEU A 237 -10.48 12.40 -14.67
C LEU A 237 -9.43 11.72 -13.78
N TYR A 238 -8.34 12.45 -13.50
CA TYR A 238 -7.32 12.06 -12.53
C TYR A 238 -7.29 13.06 -11.37
N VAL A 239 -7.63 12.58 -10.18
CA VAL A 239 -7.72 13.38 -8.93
C VAL A 239 -7.08 12.64 -7.74
N GLY A 240 -6.27 11.62 -8.01
CA GLY A 240 -5.58 10.85 -6.97
C GLY A 240 -4.46 11.62 -6.27
N GLY A 241 -4.02 11.19 -5.08
CA GLY A 241 -2.99 11.86 -4.29
C GLY A 241 -3.44 13.25 -3.83
N ASN A 242 -4.60 13.32 -3.19
CA ASN A 242 -5.22 14.55 -2.68
C ASN A 242 -5.88 14.27 -1.31
N ASP A 243 -6.56 15.26 -0.75
CA ASP A 243 -7.24 15.18 0.55
C ASP A 243 -8.78 15.05 0.42
N ILE A 244 -9.27 14.48 -0.69
CA ILE A 244 -10.70 14.43 -1.02
C ILE A 244 -11.42 13.39 -0.16
N SER A 245 -12.58 13.74 0.39
CA SER A 245 -13.44 12.81 1.13
C SER A 245 -14.89 12.79 0.64
N ASP A 246 -15.39 13.90 0.09
CA ASP A 246 -16.71 14.00 -0.52
C ASP A 246 -16.58 14.00 -2.05
N ILE A 247 -17.24 13.02 -2.69
CA ILE A 247 -17.28 12.86 -4.14
C ILE A 247 -18.67 13.06 -4.74
N ALA A 248 -19.64 13.60 -3.98
CA ALA A 248 -20.96 13.96 -4.48
C ALA A 248 -20.95 14.79 -5.77
N PRO A 249 -20.03 15.76 -5.96
CA PRO A 249 -19.95 16.53 -7.21
C PRO A 249 -19.75 15.68 -8.47
N LEU A 250 -19.16 14.49 -8.35
CA LEU A 250 -18.89 13.61 -9.49
C LEU A 250 -20.15 12.98 -10.09
N ALA A 251 -21.27 12.92 -9.34
CA ALA A 251 -22.50 12.25 -9.80
C ALA A 251 -23.08 12.82 -11.10
N GLN A 252 -22.75 14.07 -11.45
CA GLN A 252 -23.20 14.73 -12.69
C GLN A 252 -22.32 14.43 -13.90
N LEU A 253 -21.16 13.80 -13.70
CA LEU A 253 -20.15 13.57 -14.75
C LEU A 253 -20.39 12.27 -15.51
N THR A 254 -21.62 12.08 -15.98
CA THR A 254 -22.10 10.80 -16.55
C THR A 254 -21.43 10.39 -17.87
N GLN A 255 -20.55 11.24 -18.41
CA GLN A 255 -19.72 10.94 -19.59
C GLN A 255 -18.39 10.26 -19.23
N LEU A 256 -18.04 10.16 -17.94
CA LEU A 256 -16.80 9.54 -17.49
C LEU A 256 -16.73 8.07 -17.91
N THR A 257 -15.62 7.73 -18.54
CA THR A 257 -15.22 6.34 -18.88
C THR A 257 -14.02 5.90 -18.04
N TYR A 258 -13.16 6.84 -17.64
CA TYR A 258 -11.97 6.58 -16.84
C TYR A 258 -11.90 7.53 -15.63
N LEU A 259 -11.79 6.95 -14.43
CA LEU A 259 -11.74 7.71 -13.18
C LEU A 259 -10.64 7.19 -12.25
N TYR A 260 -9.74 8.08 -11.84
CA TYR A 260 -8.62 7.80 -10.95
C TYR A 260 -8.70 8.65 -9.68
N LEU A 261 -9.04 7.99 -8.56
CA LEU A 261 -9.28 8.54 -7.22
C LEU A 261 -8.34 7.94 -6.16
N VAL A 262 -7.23 7.33 -6.59
CA VAL A 262 -6.27 6.65 -5.69
C VAL A 262 -5.71 7.62 -4.66
N ASP A 263 -5.44 7.14 -3.45
CA ASP A 263 -4.78 7.92 -2.39
C ASP A 263 -5.54 9.21 -2.04
N ASN A 264 -6.69 8.99 -1.40
CA ASN A 264 -7.59 10.03 -0.89
C ASN A 264 -8.22 9.55 0.45
N LYS A 265 -9.25 10.25 0.93
CA LYS A 265 -9.94 9.96 2.20
C LYS A 265 -11.39 9.54 1.98
N ILE A 266 -11.69 8.91 0.85
CA ILE A 266 -13.05 8.56 0.42
C ILE A 266 -13.57 7.39 1.24
N ARG A 267 -14.84 7.48 1.65
CA ARG A 267 -15.56 6.42 2.36
C ARG A 267 -16.84 6.00 1.64
N ASP A 268 -17.58 6.99 1.14
CA ASP A 268 -18.85 6.81 0.45
C ASP A 268 -18.64 6.95 -1.06
N ILE A 269 -18.98 5.88 -1.79
CA ILE A 269 -18.93 5.85 -3.26
C ILE A 269 -20.31 5.83 -3.92
N THR A 270 -21.38 6.09 -3.16
CA THR A 270 -22.75 6.21 -3.69
C THR A 270 -22.87 7.13 -4.90
N PRO A 271 -22.17 8.29 -4.97
CA PRO A 271 -22.21 9.16 -6.15
C PRO A 271 -21.78 8.48 -7.45
N LEU A 272 -20.95 7.43 -7.38
CA LEU A 272 -20.45 6.73 -8.57
C LEU A 272 -21.53 5.87 -9.25
N ALA A 273 -22.62 5.52 -8.58
CA ALA A 273 -23.68 4.67 -9.15
C ALA A 273 -24.31 5.24 -10.44
N GLN A 274 -24.23 6.55 -10.67
CA GLN A 274 -24.75 7.21 -11.87
C GLN A 274 -23.77 7.19 -13.06
N LEU A 275 -22.52 6.79 -12.83
CA LEU A 275 -21.44 6.84 -13.84
C LEU A 275 -21.39 5.56 -14.66
N THR A 276 -22.53 5.16 -15.23
CA THR A 276 -22.72 3.86 -15.89
C THR A 276 -21.90 3.66 -17.18
N ARG A 277 -21.15 4.68 -17.62
CA ARG A 277 -20.20 4.62 -18.74
C ARG A 277 -18.76 4.29 -18.32
N LEU A 278 -18.49 4.20 -17.01
CA LEU A 278 -17.17 3.84 -16.52
C LEU A 278 -16.77 2.45 -17.01
N THR A 279 -15.60 2.41 -17.66
CA THR A 279 -14.91 1.18 -18.04
C THR A 279 -13.73 0.91 -17.12
N THR A 280 -13.13 1.96 -16.54
CA THR A 280 -11.95 1.84 -15.68
C THR A 280 -12.07 2.73 -14.44
N LEU A 281 -11.90 2.14 -13.27
CA LEU A 281 -12.05 2.80 -11.98
C LEU A 281 -10.91 2.43 -11.02
N PHE A 282 -10.18 3.44 -10.56
CA PHE A 282 -9.16 3.31 -9.53
C PHE A 282 -9.58 4.04 -8.25
N LEU A 283 -9.73 3.29 -7.17
CA LEU A 283 -10.16 3.69 -5.83
C LEU A 283 -9.18 3.21 -4.74
N SER A 284 -8.01 2.69 -5.12
CA SER A 284 -7.02 2.17 -4.19
C SER A 284 -6.57 3.22 -3.16
N ILE A 285 -6.14 2.77 -1.98
CA ILE A 285 -5.63 3.66 -0.90
C ILE A 285 -6.71 4.69 -0.52
N ASN A 286 -7.83 4.19 0.01
CA ASN A 286 -8.93 4.99 0.52
C ASN A 286 -9.47 4.35 1.82
N GLN A 287 -10.69 4.70 2.22
CA GLN A 287 -11.32 4.19 3.44
C GLN A 287 -12.70 3.56 3.15
N ILE A 288 -12.85 2.99 1.96
CA ILE A 288 -14.12 2.45 1.44
C ILE A 288 -14.41 1.11 2.11
N ARG A 289 -15.68 0.89 2.46
CA ARG A 289 -16.18 -0.36 3.04
C ARG A 289 -17.34 -0.94 2.24
N ASP A 290 -18.27 -0.09 1.83
CA ASP A 290 -19.44 -0.47 1.04
C ASP A 290 -19.16 -0.22 -0.44
N ILE A 291 -19.28 -1.29 -1.24
CA ILE A 291 -19.08 -1.25 -2.68
C ILE A 291 -20.37 -1.57 -3.46
N SER A 292 -21.53 -1.53 -2.81
CA SER A 292 -22.84 -1.73 -3.45
C SER A 292 -23.09 -0.81 -4.67
N PRO A 293 -22.58 0.44 -4.74
CA PRO A 293 -22.74 1.28 -5.94
C PRO A 293 -22.09 0.69 -7.20
N ILE A 294 -21.06 -0.15 -7.07
CA ILE A 294 -20.34 -0.76 -8.20
C ILE A 294 -21.27 -1.67 -9.02
N ALA A 295 -22.30 -2.26 -8.41
CA ALA A 295 -23.25 -3.13 -9.11
C ALA A 295 -23.99 -2.43 -10.26
N GLN A 296 -24.01 -1.09 -10.31
CA GLN A 296 -24.61 -0.31 -11.41
C GLN A 296 -23.65 -0.09 -12.61
N LEU A 297 -22.35 -0.33 -12.43
CA LEU A 297 -21.31 -0.03 -13.41
C LEU A 297 -21.14 -1.17 -14.42
N LYS A 298 -22.18 -1.46 -15.20
CA LYS A 298 -22.27 -2.65 -16.09
C LYS A 298 -21.27 -2.70 -17.25
N LEU A 299 -20.51 -1.63 -17.47
CA LEU A 299 -19.47 -1.55 -18.51
C LEU A 299 -18.06 -1.59 -17.91
N LEU A 300 -17.93 -1.76 -16.59
CA LEU A 300 -16.65 -1.73 -15.91
C LEU A 300 -15.84 -2.98 -16.25
N THR A 301 -14.67 -2.78 -16.86
CA THR A 301 -13.74 -3.86 -17.22
C THR A 301 -12.55 -3.92 -16.27
N ALA A 302 -12.14 -2.78 -15.70
CA ALA A 302 -11.03 -2.70 -14.76
C ALA A 302 -11.42 -1.98 -13.46
N LEU A 303 -11.28 -2.68 -12.34
CA LEU A 303 -11.55 -2.15 -11.00
C LEU A 303 -10.33 -2.35 -10.10
N HIS A 304 -9.78 -1.25 -9.58
CA HIS A 304 -8.72 -1.28 -8.58
C HIS A 304 -9.21 -0.63 -7.30
N ILE A 305 -9.36 -1.40 -6.24
CA ILE A 305 -9.85 -0.94 -4.93
C ILE A 305 -8.99 -1.48 -3.77
N SER A 306 -7.71 -1.74 -4.06
CA SER A 306 -6.77 -2.21 -3.04
C SER A 306 -6.56 -1.22 -1.91
N ARG A 307 -6.10 -1.70 -0.75
CA ARG A 307 -5.81 -0.84 0.43
C ARG A 307 -7.04 -0.03 0.86
N ASN A 308 -8.13 -0.75 1.11
CA ASN A 308 -9.40 -0.23 1.61
C ASN A 308 -9.87 -1.09 2.80
N LYS A 309 -11.15 -1.01 3.15
CA LYS A 309 -11.78 -1.75 4.26
C LYS A 309 -12.94 -2.61 3.77
N VAL A 310 -12.88 -3.06 2.52
CA VAL A 310 -13.94 -3.86 1.88
C VAL A 310 -13.98 -5.25 2.51
N ARG A 311 -15.19 -5.70 2.83
CA ARG A 311 -15.45 -7.05 3.36
C ARG A 311 -16.41 -7.84 2.48
N ASP A 312 -17.47 -7.17 2.04
CA ASP A 312 -18.52 -7.75 1.22
C ASP A 312 -18.27 -7.41 -0.25
N ILE A 313 -18.04 -8.45 -1.05
CA ILE A 313 -17.83 -8.35 -2.50
C ILE A 313 -19.00 -8.88 -3.33
N THR A 314 -20.14 -9.16 -2.70
CA THR A 314 -21.38 -9.57 -3.38
C THR A 314 -21.77 -8.66 -4.55
N PRO A 315 -21.59 -7.32 -4.48
CA PRO A 315 -21.90 -6.43 -5.60
C PRO A 315 -21.14 -6.74 -6.90
N LEU A 316 -19.95 -7.35 -6.83
CA LEU A 316 -19.15 -7.68 -8.01
C LEU A 316 -19.76 -8.79 -8.87
N ALA A 317 -20.56 -9.68 -8.27
CA ALA A 317 -21.29 -10.73 -8.99
C ALA A 317 -22.31 -10.18 -10.00
N GLN A 318 -22.57 -8.87 -10.00
CA GLN A 318 -23.49 -8.19 -10.91
C GLN A 318 -22.77 -7.48 -12.06
N VAL A 319 -21.44 -7.57 -12.14
CA VAL A 319 -20.61 -6.86 -13.12
C VAL A 319 -19.82 -7.86 -13.97
N GLU A 320 -20.54 -8.55 -14.85
CA GLU A 320 -20.01 -9.61 -15.72
C GLU A 320 -18.97 -9.12 -16.75
N SER A 321 -18.85 -7.81 -16.94
CA SER A 321 -17.86 -7.18 -17.84
C SER A 321 -16.45 -7.10 -17.26
N LEU A 322 -16.24 -7.46 -15.99
CA LEU A 322 -14.94 -7.34 -15.34
C LEU A 322 -13.90 -8.26 -15.98
N GLU A 323 -12.77 -7.66 -16.36
CA GLU A 323 -11.58 -8.34 -16.88
C GLU A 323 -10.43 -8.31 -15.88
N LYS A 324 -10.28 -7.18 -15.16
CA LYS A 324 -9.19 -6.94 -14.22
C LYS A 324 -9.72 -6.43 -12.90
N VAL A 325 -9.46 -7.15 -11.82
CA VAL A 325 -9.93 -6.80 -10.47
C VAL A 325 -8.77 -6.85 -9.50
N ASN A 326 -8.49 -5.71 -8.86
CA ASN A 326 -7.55 -5.63 -7.76
C ASN A 326 -8.29 -5.28 -6.45
N LEU A 327 -8.33 -6.23 -5.55
CA LEU A 327 -8.95 -6.21 -4.22
C LEU A 327 -7.92 -6.44 -3.11
N SER A 328 -6.61 -6.35 -3.39
CA SER A 328 -5.58 -6.63 -2.39
C SER A 328 -5.61 -5.66 -1.22
N ASP A 329 -5.04 -6.06 -0.08
CA ASP A 329 -4.99 -5.25 1.15
C ASP A 329 -6.40 -4.77 1.56
N ASN A 330 -7.34 -5.71 1.70
CA ASN A 330 -8.71 -5.46 2.19
C ASN A 330 -9.03 -6.42 3.35
N GLU A 331 -10.30 -6.53 3.71
CA GLU A 331 -10.77 -7.35 4.82
C GLU A 331 -11.71 -8.49 4.35
N ILE A 332 -11.51 -8.98 3.12
CA ILE A 332 -12.37 -9.97 2.47
C ILE A 332 -12.12 -11.34 3.07
N ARG A 333 -13.21 -12.07 3.35
CA ARG A 333 -13.17 -13.47 3.85
C ARG A 333 -13.84 -14.44 2.90
N ASP A 334 -14.96 -14.00 2.34
CA ASP A 334 -15.81 -14.82 1.49
C ASP A 334 -15.64 -14.39 0.03
N VAL A 335 -15.15 -15.33 -0.78
CA VAL A 335 -14.99 -15.18 -2.24
C VAL A 335 -16.05 -15.92 -3.04
N THR A 336 -17.05 -16.52 -2.37
CA THR A 336 -18.18 -17.22 -3.02
C THR A 336 -18.87 -16.38 -4.10
N PRO A 337 -19.09 -15.06 -3.91
CA PRO A 337 -19.72 -14.25 -4.95
C PRO A 337 -18.97 -14.23 -6.29
N LEU A 338 -17.64 -14.41 -6.27
CA LEU A 338 -16.84 -14.39 -7.49
C LEU A 338 -17.10 -15.62 -8.38
N ALA A 339 -17.58 -16.74 -7.84
CA ALA A 339 -17.94 -17.90 -8.64
C ALA A 339 -19.06 -17.63 -9.66
N GLN A 340 -19.86 -16.57 -9.46
CA GLN A 340 -20.88 -16.13 -10.42
C GLN A 340 -20.26 -15.48 -11.67
N LEU A 341 -18.96 -15.17 -11.64
CA LEU A 341 -18.21 -14.63 -12.76
C LEU A 341 -17.49 -15.74 -13.56
N ALA A 342 -17.91 -17.00 -13.43
CA ALA A 342 -17.31 -18.14 -14.14
C ALA A 342 -17.37 -17.99 -15.67
N ASP A 343 -18.44 -17.38 -16.19
CA ASP A 343 -18.62 -17.10 -17.62
C ASP A 343 -18.11 -15.70 -18.02
N ALA A 344 -17.56 -14.92 -17.07
CA ALA A 344 -17.04 -13.58 -17.33
C ALA A 344 -15.65 -13.63 -17.95
N SER A 345 -15.25 -12.53 -18.59
CA SER A 345 -13.92 -12.35 -19.18
C SER A 345 -12.84 -12.00 -18.14
N LEU A 346 -12.98 -12.45 -16.90
CA LEU A 346 -12.06 -12.12 -15.82
C LEU A 346 -10.72 -12.84 -16.01
N THR A 347 -9.68 -12.09 -16.35
CA THR A 347 -8.33 -12.61 -16.63
C THR A 347 -7.34 -12.30 -15.52
N GLU A 348 -7.49 -11.19 -14.80
CA GLU A 348 -6.58 -10.78 -13.74
C GLU A 348 -7.34 -10.53 -12.43
N LEU A 349 -6.99 -11.27 -11.37
CA LEU A 349 -7.60 -11.15 -10.05
C LEU A 349 -6.52 -11.07 -8.95
N ASP A 350 -6.41 -9.92 -8.31
CA ASP A 350 -5.54 -9.73 -7.15
C ASP A 350 -6.37 -9.65 -5.86
N LEU A 351 -6.15 -10.63 -4.98
CA LEU A 351 -6.78 -10.81 -3.68
C LEU A 351 -5.75 -10.86 -2.53
N GLN A 352 -4.51 -10.43 -2.77
CA GLN A 352 -3.45 -10.48 -1.76
C GLN A 352 -3.83 -9.78 -0.45
N ASN A 353 -3.25 -10.23 0.67
CA ASN A 353 -3.37 -9.60 1.98
C ASN A 353 -4.84 -9.36 2.38
N ASN A 354 -5.65 -10.41 2.27
CA ASN A 354 -7.03 -10.46 2.76
C ASN A 354 -7.15 -11.50 3.88
N GLN A 355 -8.36 -11.92 4.22
CA GLN A 355 -8.66 -12.89 5.28
C GLN A 355 -9.30 -14.16 4.70
N ILE A 356 -8.95 -14.53 3.47
CA ILE A 356 -9.54 -15.65 2.72
C ILE A 356 -8.94 -16.97 3.23
N ARG A 357 -9.82 -17.95 3.47
CA ARG A 357 -9.42 -19.30 3.91
C ARG A 357 -9.77 -20.37 2.89
N ASP A 358 -10.93 -20.23 2.26
CA ASP A 358 -11.46 -21.15 1.25
C ASP A 358 -11.38 -20.50 -0.13
N VAL A 359 -10.61 -21.13 -1.02
CA VAL A 359 -10.44 -20.71 -2.42
C VAL A 359 -11.21 -21.59 -3.40
N SER A 360 -12.00 -22.55 -2.92
CA SER A 360 -12.82 -23.43 -3.77
C SER A 360 -13.73 -22.68 -4.73
N PRO A 361 -14.36 -21.53 -4.36
CA PRO A 361 -15.17 -20.77 -5.30
C PRO A 361 -14.39 -20.23 -6.51
N LEU A 362 -13.09 -20.00 -6.36
CA LEU A 362 -12.25 -19.46 -7.44
C LEU A 362 -11.97 -20.50 -8.53
N ALA A 363 -12.12 -21.80 -8.22
CA ALA A 363 -11.93 -22.89 -9.19
C ALA A 363 -12.87 -22.82 -10.40
N ALA A 364 -13.97 -22.06 -10.30
CA ALA A 364 -14.91 -21.83 -11.40
C ALA A 364 -14.40 -20.79 -12.42
N LEU A 365 -13.37 -20.00 -12.09
CA LEU A 365 -12.84 -18.91 -12.91
C LEU A 365 -11.76 -19.41 -13.88
N VAL A 366 -12.17 -20.26 -14.83
CA VAL A 366 -11.26 -20.98 -15.74
C VAL A 366 -10.52 -20.09 -16.74
N TYR A 367 -10.98 -18.85 -16.95
CA TYR A 367 -10.36 -17.87 -17.84
C TYR A 367 -9.29 -17.00 -17.17
N LEU A 368 -9.00 -17.21 -15.87
CA LEU A 368 -7.94 -16.47 -15.20
C LEU A 368 -6.56 -16.77 -15.83
N GLU A 369 -5.82 -15.72 -16.10
CA GLU A 369 -4.43 -15.74 -16.53
C GLU A 369 -3.50 -15.41 -15.37
N GLU A 370 -3.94 -14.56 -14.44
CA GLU A 370 -3.18 -14.14 -13.27
C GLU A 370 -4.06 -14.10 -12.01
N LEU A 371 -3.64 -14.78 -10.95
CA LEU A 371 -4.28 -14.81 -9.64
C LEU A 371 -3.26 -14.58 -8.53
N SER A 372 -3.47 -13.52 -7.77
CA SER A 372 -2.62 -13.21 -6.62
C SER A 372 -3.39 -13.41 -5.31
N LEU A 373 -2.90 -14.29 -4.45
CA LEU A 373 -3.53 -14.77 -3.21
C LEU A 373 -2.59 -14.70 -2.00
N GLY A 374 -1.33 -14.32 -2.19
CA GLY A 374 -0.33 -14.18 -1.13
C GLY A 374 -0.83 -13.36 0.07
N GLY A 375 -0.38 -13.71 1.27
CA GLY A 375 -0.79 -13.01 2.50
C GLY A 375 -2.20 -13.33 2.99
N ASN A 376 -2.89 -14.33 2.42
CA ASN A 376 -4.15 -14.87 2.95
C ASN A 376 -3.92 -16.12 3.82
N PRO A 377 -4.74 -16.36 4.85
CA PRO A 377 -4.70 -17.58 5.68
C PRO A 377 -5.36 -18.80 4.99
N ILE A 378 -4.93 -19.14 3.78
CA ILE A 378 -5.52 -20.22 2.96
C ILE A 378 -5.19 -21.59 3.57
N ILE A 379 -6.21 -22.45 3.66
CA ILE A 379 -6.09 -23.77 4.30
C ILE A 379 -5.83 -24.87 3.26
N ASP A 380 -6.45 -24.77 2.09
CA ASP A 380 -6.34 -25.76 1.01
C ASP A 380 -6.34 -25.09 -0.36
N THR A 381 -5.27 -25.31 -1.13
CA THR A 381 -5.11 -24.79 -2.49
C THR A 381 -5.46 -25.83 -3.56
N SER A 382 -5.74 -27.08 -3.19
CA SER A 382 -6.03 -28.17 -4.12
C SER A 382 -7.20 -27.88 -5.09
N PRO A 383 -8.24 -27.10 -4.74
CA PRO A 383 -9.29 -26.73 -5.69
C PRO A 383 -8.79 -25.94 -6.91
N LEU A 384 -7.67 -25.22 -6.80
CA LEU A 384 -7.11 -24.43 -7.89
C LEU A 384 -6.35 -25.27 -8.93
N SER A 385 -6.16 -26.57 -8.68
CA SER A 385 -5.44 -27.46 -9.60
C SER A 385 -6.11 -27.58 -10.98
N SER A 386 -7.45 -27.48 -11.05
CA SER A 386 -8.18 -27.52 -12.32
C SER A 386 -7.83 -26.36 -13.24
N ILE A 387 -7.62 -25.15 -12.69
CA ILE A 387 -7.24 -23.97 -13.48
C ILE A 387 -5.85 -24.17 -14.10
N LEU A 388 -4.90 -24.75 -13.35
CA LEU A 388 -3.55 -25.06 -13.84
C LEU A 388 -3.54 -26.14 -14.92
N ASP A 389 -4.51 -27.07 -14.88
CA ASP A 389 -4.65 -28.13 -15.87
C ASP A 389 -5.23 -27.58 -17.19
N GLU A 390 -6.16 -26.62 -17.11
CA GLU A 390 -6.77 -25.96 -18.28
C GLU A 390 -5.90 -24.84 -18.87
N ASN A 391 -5.14 -24.13 -18.02
CA ASN A 391 -4.24 -23.04 -18.39
C ASN A 391 -2.82 -23.27 -17.81
N PRO A 392 -1.93 -23.97 -18.54
CA PRO A 392 -0.57 -24.25 -18.06
C PRO A 392 0.30 -23.01 -17.83
N ASP A 393 -0.02 -21.88 -18.46
CA ASP A 393 0.70 -20.60 -18.34
C ASP A 393 0.12 -19.70 -17.24
N PHE A 394 -0.89 -20.19 -16.50
CA PHE A 394 -1.55 -19.49 -15.39
C PHE A 394 -0.54 -19.08 -14.31
N LYS A 395 -0.51 -17.78 -14.00
CA LYS A 395 0.36 -17.20 -12.98
C LYS A 395 -0.36 -17.13 -11.64
N ILE A 396 0.25 -17.74 -10.62
CA ILE A 396 -0.22 -17.68 -9.25
C ILE A 396 0.95 -17.53 -8.27
N ASP A 397 0.78 -16.68 -7.26
CA ASP A 397 1.82 -16.28 -6.30
C ASP A 397 1.90 -17.18 -5.05
N ILE A 398 1.09 -18.24 -5.00
CA ILE A 398 1.12 -19.28 -3.96
C ILE A 398 1.48 -20.64 -4.55
N GLU A 399 2.15 -21.48 -3.76
CA GLU A 399 2.46 -22.84 -4.17
C GLU A 399 1.18 -23.69 -4.16
N VAL A 400 0.70 -24.06 -5.34
CA VAL A 400 -0.42 -24.99 -5.48
C VAL A 400 0.13 -26.41 -5.50
N ALA A 401 -0.19 -27.18 -4.45
CA ALA A 401 0.14 -28.60 -4.42
C ALA A 401 -0.54 -29.32 -5.60
N ARG A 402 0.24 -29.67 -6.64
CA ARG A 402 -0.23 -30.56 -7.70
C ARG A 402 -0.42 -31.93 -7.07
N VAL A 403 -1.68 -32.28 -6.77
CA VAL A 403 -2.03 -33.60 -6.25
C VAL A 403 -1.73 -34.62 -7.35
N LYS A 404 -0.55 -35.26 -7.27
CA LYS A 404 -0.19 -36.35 -8.19
C LYS A 404 -0.99 -37.57 -7.82
N GLY A 405 -1.95 -37.91 -8.68
CA GLY A 405 -2.89 -38.99 -8.46
C GLY A 405 -4.23 -38.43 -8.00
N GLY A 406 -5.31 -39.03 -8.50
CA GLY A 406 -6.65 -38.67 -8.06
C GLY A 406 -6.84 -38.89 -6.55
N PRO A 407 -7.99 -38.46 -6.00
CA PRO A 407 -8.37 -38.75 -4.62
C PRO A 407 -8.04 -40.20 -4.23
N THR A 408 -7.53 -40.41 -3.02
CA THR A 408 -7.40 -41.74 -2.41
C THR A 408 -8.38 -41.84 -1.25
N VAL A 409 -8.74 -43.06 -0.85
CA VAL A 409 -9.64 -43.31 0.28
C VAL A 409 -8.88 -44.03 1.38
N THR A 410 -9.09 -43.63 2.63
CA THR A 410 -8.55 -44.27 3.83
C THR A 410 -9.68 -44.70 4.76
N LEU A 411 -9.44 -45.74 5.57
CA LEU A 411 -10.42 -46.31 6.48
C LEU A 411 -9.96 -46.19 7.93
N SER A 412 -10.91 -45.91 8.82
CA SER A 412 -10.68 -45.97 10.26
C SER A 412 -11.92 -46.46 10.99
N SER A 413 -11.72 -47.10 12.15
CA SER A 413 -12.80 -47.50 13.05
C SER A 413 -12.48 -47.00 14.47
N PRO A 414 -13.47 -46.50 15.24
CA PRO A 414 -13.25 -46.04 16.61
C PRO A 414 -12.79 -47.14 17.57
N GLN A 415 -13.10 -48.40 17.25
CA GLN A 415 -12.73 -49.59 18.01
C GLN A 415 -12.18 -50.65 17.05
N PRO A 416 -11.28 -51.55 17.49
CA PRO A 416 -10.85 -52.70 16.71
C PRO A 416 -12.06 -53.52 16.24
N LEU A 417 -12.08 -53.90 14.96
CA LEU A 417 -13.13 -54.74 14.41
C LEU A 417 -12.84 -56.19 14.81
N ILE A 418 -13.65 -56.77 15.68
CA ILE A 418 -13.53 -58.15 16.17
C ILE A 418 -14.86 -58.86 15.91
N GLY A 419 -14.88 -60.16 15.63
CA GLY A 419 -16.11 -60.89 15.26
C GLY A 419 -17.36 -60.59 16.11
N THR A 420 -17.18 -60.43 17.41
CA THR A 420 -18.19 -60.17 18.45
C THR A 420 -18.65 -58.72 18.51
N THR A 421 -17.86 -57.78 17.99
CA THR A 421 -18.16 -56.34 17.94
C THR A 421 -18.39 -55.83 16.51
N LEU A 422 -18.25 -56.71 15.51
CA LEU A 422 -18.35 -56.36 14.10
C LEU A 422 -19.77 -55.95 13.68
N ASP A 423 -20.80 -56.55 14.29
CA ASP A 423 -22.19 -56.15 14.09
C ASP A 423 -22.46 -54.81 14.76
N GLY A 424 -22.94 -53.83 14.00
CA GLY A 424 -23.17 -52.46 14.47
C GLY A 424 -21.94 -51.56 14.51
N SER A 425 -20.75 -52.07 14.19
CA SER A 425 -19.52 -51.27 14.09
C SER A 425 -19.62 -50.17 13.04
N VAL A 426 -18.93 -49.04 13.26
CA VAL A 426 -18.91 -47.90 12.35
C VAL A 426 -17.52 -47.72 11.75
N VAL A 427 -17.43 -47.79 10.42
CA VAL A 427 -16.20 -47.51 9.67
C VAL A 427 -16.32 -46.14 9.02
N THR A 428 -15.30 -45.30 9.19
CA THR A 428 -15.19 -43.99 8.57
C THR A 428 -14.31 -44.07 7.33
N LEU A 429 -14.85 -43.65 6.18
CA LEU A 429 -14.12 -43.45 4.94
C LEU A 429 -13.74 -41.98 4.83
N LYS A 430 -12.46 -41.71 4.57
CA LYS A 430 -11.93 -40.36 4.38
C LYS A 430 -11.22 -40.23 3.03
N LEU A 431 -11.61 -39.22 2.25
CA LEU A 431 -10.91 -38.85 1.02
C LEU A 431 -9.66 -38.02 1.34
N SER A 432 -8.55 -38.30 0.65
CA SER A 432 -7.33 -37.49 0.75
C SER A 432 -7.48 -36.11 0.09
N SER A 433 -8.37 -35.99 -0.88
CA SER A 433 -8.71 -34.77 -1.62
C SER A 433 -10.08 -34.91 -2.29
N GLY A 434 -10.72 -33.80 -2.66
CA GLY A 434 -12.05 -33.81 -3.29
C GLY A 434 -13.22 -33.97 -2.29
N VAL A 435 -14.44 -33.83 -2.79
CA VAL A 435 -15.66 -33.75 -1.98
C VAL A 435 -16.63 -34.87 -2.37
N PHE A 436 -17.22 -35.55 -1.40
CA PHE A 436 -18.33 -36.47 -1.66
C PHE A 436 -19.55 -35.69 -2.20
N LYS A 437 -20.23 -36.25 -3.21
CA LYS A 437 -21.39 -35.59 -3.84
C LYS A 437 -22.47 -35.19 -2.83
N PHE A 438 -23.20 -34.12 -3.13
CA PHE A 438 -24.18 -33.53 -2.22
C PHE A 438 -25.34 -34.44 -1.85
N THR A 439 -25.76 -35.36 -2.72
CA THR A 439 -26.92 -36.20 -2.46
C THR A 439 -26.51 -37.59 -1.95
N LEU A 440 -26.99 -37.95 -0.75
CA LEU A 440 -26.77 -39.27 -0.16
C LEU A 440 -27.16 -40.44 -1.08
N PRO A 441 -28.24 -40.39 -1.90
CA PRO A 441 -28.56 -41.47 -2.84
C PRO A 441 -27.43 -41.81 -3.83
N GLU A 442 -26.71 -40.80 -4.34
CA GLU A 442 -25.62 -41.00 -5.30
C GLU A 442 -24.37 -41.62 -4.64
N ILE A 443 -24.08 -41.26 -3.39
CA ILE A 443 -23.00 -41.90 -2.60
C ILE A 443 -23.37 -43.37 -2.30
N ARG A 444 -24.65 -43.62 -1.96
CA ARG A 444 -25.16 -44.93 -1.52
C ARG A 444 -25.08 -46.01 -2.60
N ASP A 445 -25.32 -45.67 -3.86
CA ASP A 445 -25.24 -46.64 -4.97
C ASP A 445 -23.82 -46.86 -5.50
N ALA A 446 -22.86 -46.04 -5.04
CA ALA A 446 -21.50 -46.00 -5.55
C ALA A 446 -20.46 -46.60 -4.59
N ILE A 447 -20.82 -46.93 -3.34
CA ILE A 447 -19.94 -47.60 -2.37
C ILE A 447 -20.30 -49.09 -2.28
N THR A 448 -19.29 -49.97 -2.33
CA THR A 448 -19.47 -51.42 -2.16
C THR A 448 -18.46 -51.99 -1.17
N ILE A 449 -18.86 -53.02 -0.42
CA ILE A 449 -18.05 -53.71 0.59
C ILE A 449 -17.91 -55.19 0.23
N PHE A 450 -16.70 -55.74 0.32
CA PHE A 450 -16.40 -57.16 0.07
C PHE A 450 -15.36 -57.68 1.08
N GLY A 451 -15.18 -59.01 1.16
CA GLY A 451 -14.13 -59.65 1.97
C GLY A 451 -14.66 -60.66 2.99
N ILE A 452 -15.80 -60.39 3.63
CA ILE A 452 -16.39 -61.26 4.67
C ILE A 452 -17.83 -61.63 4.29
N THR A 453 -18.13 -62.92 4.31
CA THR A 453 -19.49 -63.42 4.00
C THR A 453 -20.43 -63.13 5.17
N GLY A 454 -21.57 -62.48 4.89
CA GLY A 454 -22.57 -62.14 5.91
C GLY A 454 -22.49 -60.70 6.42
N ILE A 455 -21.55 -59.88 5.90
CA ILE A 455 -21.56 -58.43 6.11
C ILE A 455 -22.46 -57.77 5.07
N THR A 456 -23.37 -56.96 5.57
CA THR A 456 -24.26 -56.11 4.79
C THR A 456 -24.29 -54.72 5.42
N PHE A 457 -24.72 -53.73 4.66
CA PHE A 457 -25.14 -52.45 5.22
C PHE A 457 -26.40 -52.04 4.45
N ASP A 458 -27.38 -51.48 5.15
CA ASP A 458 -28.58 -50.96 4.52
C ASP A 458 -28.33 -49.56 3.95
N ARG A 459 -29.17 -49.16 2.99
CA ARG A 459 -29.07 -47.86 2.32
C ARG A 459 -29.21 -46.66 3.28
N GLY A 460 -29.67 -46.88 4.52
CA GLY A 460 -29.77 -45.89 5.59
C GLY A 460 -28.52 -45.76 6.46
N ASP A 461 -27.56 -46.69 6.35
CA ASP A 461 -26.42 -46.82 7.27
C ASP A 461 -25.20 -45.97 6.88
N ILE A 462 -25.30 -45.19 5.79
CA ILE A 462 -24.28 -44.22 5.38
C ILE A 462 -24.68 -42.83 5.85
N GLU A 463 -23.87 -42.26 6.74
CA GLU A 463 -23.97 -40.90 7.25
C GLU A 463 -22.80 -40.06 6.74
N ARG A 464 -23.10 -38.86 6.24
CA ARG A 464 -22.05 -37.90 5.85
C ARG A 464 -21.61 -37.12 7.09
N VAL A 465 -20.32 -37.22 7.42
CA VAL A 465 -19.71 -36.53 8.57
C VAL A 465 -19.17 -35.16 8.15
N SER A 466 -18.59 -35.08 6.96
CA SER A 466 -18.07 -33.83 6.39
C SER A 466 -18.09 -33.88 4.87
N ASN A 467 -17.52 -32.87 4.21
CA ASN A 467 -17.34 -32.89 2.76
C ASN A 467 -16.39 -33.99 2.28
N THR A 468 -15.51 -34.48 3.15
CA THR A 468 -14.46 -35.44 2.81
C THR A 468 -14.60 -36.77 3.56
N GLU A 469 -15.57 -36.89 4.47
CA GLU A 469 -15.75 -38.05 5.35
C GLU A 469 -17.19 -38.57 5.38
N VAL A 470 -17.33 -39.89 5.28
CA VAL A 470 -18.59 -40.62 5.47
C VAL A 470 -18.40 -41.77 6.44
N ARG A 471 -19.40 -42.00 7.29
CA ARG A 471 -19.47 -43.14 8.22
C ARG A 471 -20.42 -44.19 7.67
N ILE A 472 -20.04 -45.44 7.81
CA ILE A 472 -20.83 -46.59 7.38
C ILE A 472 -20.99 -47.51 8.58
N LYS A 473 -22.24 -47.68 9.00
CA LYS A 473 -22.59 -48.68 10.01
C LYS A 473 -22.69 -50.05 9.34
N LEU A 474 -21.98 -51.03 9.88
CA LEU A 474 -21.97 -52.40 9.39
C LEU A 474 -23.05 -53.22 10.09
N THR A 475 -23.68 -54.13 9.36
CA THR A 475 -24.50 -55.21 9.91
C THR A 475 -23.81 -56.54 9.58
N PHE A 476 -23.59 -57.37 10.59
CA PHE A 476 -22.93 -58.66 10.42
C PHE A 476 -23.74 -59.79 11.06
N LYS A 477 -23.98 -60.85 10.29
CA LYS A 477 -24.58 -62.10 10.80
C LYS A 477 -23.66 -63.27 10.48
N GLY A 478 -22.88 -63.68 11.47
CA GLY A 478 -21.95 -64.79 11.39
C GLY A 478 -20.97 -64.79 12.55
N ASN A 479 -19.98 -65.68 12.50
CA ASN A 479 -18.85 -65.71 13.44
C ASN A 479 -17.56 -65.56 12.64
N ILE A 480 -16.57 -64.86 13.21
CA ILE A 480 -15.24 -64.71 12.63
C ILE A 480 -14.29 -65.65 13.38
N ASN A 481 -13.89 -66.73 12.72
CA ASN A 481 -13.07 -67.79 13.33
C ASN A 481 -11.56 -67.62 13.05
N GLU A 482 -11.19 -66.71 12.15
CA GLU A 482 -9.80 -66.37 11.80
C GLU A 482 -9.71 -64.90 11.38
N ASP A 483 -8.54 -64.27 11.58
CA ASP A 483 -8.31 -62.89 11.18
C ASP A 483 -8.48 -62.72 9.67
N THR A 484 -9.16 -61.66 9.25
CA THR A 484 -9.54 -61.39 7.86
C THR A 484 -9.54 -59.89 7.56
N THR A 485 -9.88 -59.48 6.34
CA THR A 485 -9.93 -58.07 5.92
C THR A 485 -11.25 -57.70 5.25
N LEU A 486 -11.69 -56.47 5.49
CA LEU A 486 -12.84 -55.87 4.83
C LEU A 486 -12.35 -54.84 3.80
N THR A 487 -12.77 -54.99 2.54
CA THR A 487 -12.41 -54.10 1.44
C THR A 487 -13.59 -53.20 1.09
N PHE A 488 -13.37 -51.88 1.07
CA PHE A 488 -14.32 -50.87 0.62
C PHE A 488 -13.90 -50.31 -0.74
N THR A 489 -14.86 -50.19 -1.65
CA THR A 489 -14.67 -49.58 -2.98
C THR A 489 -15.60 -48.39 -3.14
N VAL A 490 -15.04 -47.21 -3.44
CA VAL A 490 -15.76 -45.96 -3.76
C VAL A 490 -15.69 -45.71 -5.26
N ARG A 491 -16.82 -45.82 -5.96
CA ARG A 491 -16.88 -45.55 -7.40
C ARG A 491 -16.82 -44.04 -7.69
N PRO A 492 -16.36 -43.62 -8.88
CA PRO A 492 -16.17 -42.21 -9.22
C PRO A 492 -17.44 -41.36 -9.06
N GLY A 493 -18.61 -41.95 -9.31
CA GLY A 493 -19.91 -41.31 -9.15
C GLY A 493 -20.23 -40.81 -7.73
N ALA A 494 -19.52 -41.28 -6.70
CA ALA A 494 -19.67 -40.81 -5.32
C ALA A 494 -18.93 -39.48 -5.03
N ILE A 495 -17.98 -39.09 -5.89
CA ILE A 495 -17.09 -37.95 -5.67
C ILE A 495 -17.45 -36.85 -6.68
N GLN A 496 -17.62 -35.63 -6.18
CA GLN A 496 -17.99 -34.47 -7.00
C GLN A 496 -16.87 -34.14 -7.98
N ASN A 497 -17.22 -34.00 -9.26
CA ASN A 497 -16.31 -33.64 -10.36
C ASN A 497 -15.12 -34.61 -10.56
N TYR A 498 -15.20 -35.85 -10.06
CA TYR A 498 -14.16 -36.85 -10.23
C TYR A 498 -14.49 -37.84 -11.35
N HIS A 499 -13.57 -37.98 -12.31
CA HIS A 499 -13.72 -38.83 -13.49
C HIS A 499 -12.69 -39.97 -13.56
N GLY A 500 -11.96 -40.25 -12.49
CA GLY A 500 -10.94 -41.30 -12.44
C GLY A 500 -11.48 -42.72 -12.19
N SER A 501 -10.62 -43.67 -11.83
CA SER A 501 -11.00 -45.05 -11.49
C SER A 501 -11.58 -45.18 -10.07
N ALA A 502 -12.28 -46.28 -9.79
CA ALA A 502 -12.79 -46.54 -8.44
C ALA A 502 -11.65 -46.64 -7.41
N LEU A 503 -11.88 -46.08 -6.22
CA LEU A 503 -10.90 -46.05 -5.13
C LEU A 503 -11.16 -47.21 -4.17
N THR A 504 -10.11 -47.89 -3.71
CA THR A 504 -10.25 -49.04 -2.81
C THR A 504 -9.40 -48.89 -1.55
N ALA A 505 -9.91 -49.31 -0.40
CA ALA A 505 -9.16 -49.40 0.85
C ALA A 505 -9.59 -50.61 1.67
N GLU A 506 -8.71 -51.09 2.56
CA GLU A 506 -8.92 -52.29 3.36
C GLU A 506 -8.73 -52.02 4.87
N ILE A 507 -9.49 -52.71 5.72
CA ILE A 507 -9.39 -52.64 7.18
C ILE A 507 -9.40 -54.06 7.78
N PRO A 508 -8.49 -54.39 8.72
CA PRO A 508 -8.42 -55.74 9.32
C PRO A 508 -9.57 -55.99 10.30
N VAL A 509 -9.95 -57.27 10.43
CA VAL A 509 -10.96 -57.77 11.37
C VAL A 509 -10.38 -59.00 12.10
N SER A 510 -10.39 -58.98 13.43
CA SER A 510 -9.81 -60.03 14.29
C SER A 510 -10.82 -61.08 14.75
N ALA A 511 -10.35 -62.29 15.04
CA ALA A 511 -11.16 -63.37 15.63
C ALA A 511 -11.55 -63.12 17.10
N ASP A 512 -12.61 -63.79 17.55
CA ASP A 512 -13.19 -63.61 18.90
C ASP A 512 -12.28 -64.10 20.03
N ALA A 513 -12.09 -63.28 21.07
CA ALA A 513 -11.31 -63.61 22.28
C ALA A 513 -12.20 -63.83 23.52
N GLU A 514 -11.86 -64.82 24.35
CA GLU A 514 -12.58 -65.19 25.59
C GLU A 514 -12.56 -64.05 26.66
N THR A 515 -13.73 -63.76 27.24
CA THR A 515 -14.04 -62.53 28.02
C THR A 515 -13.96 -62.64 29.55
N VAL A 516 -13.57 -61.53 30.22
CA VAL A 516 -13.97 -61.12 31.60
C VAL A 516 -14.09 -59.56 31.63
N GLY A 517 -15.16 -59.01 32.23
CA GLY A 517 -15.64 -57.62 32.00
C GLY A 517 -15.58 -56.61 33.15
N THR A 518 -16.12 -55.40 32.89
CA THR A 518 -16.50 -54.32 33.83
C THR A 518 -17.59 -53.42 33.20
N ASP A 519 -18.77 -53.32 33.81
CA ASP A 519 -19.92 -52.56 33.30
C ASP A 519 -19.93 -51.10 33.82
N ALA A 520 -19.74 -50.13 32.91
CA ALA A 520 -20.16 -48.75 33.06
C ALA A 520 -20.71 -48.29 31.69
N SER A 521 -21.95 -47.81 31.62
CA SER A 521 -22.55 -47.37 30.35
C SER A 521 -22.10 -45.95 29.98
N THR A 522 -21.65 -45.79 28.74
CA THR A 522 -21.23 -44.51 28.15
C THR A 522 -22.43 -43.63 27.81
N THR A 523 -22.37 -42.33 28.11
CA THR A 523 -23.37 -41.33 27.70
C THR A 523 -22.95 -40.61 26.42
N ASP A 524 -23.90 -39.93 25.78
CA ASP A 524 -23.65 -39.04 24.64
C ASP A 524 -23.22 -37.62 25.06
N ALA A 525 -23.29 -37.29 26.35
CA ALA A 525 -22.87 -35.98 26.81
C ALA A 525 -21.37 -35.74 26.54
N THR A 526 -21.01 -34.51 26.13
CA THR A 526 -19.61 -34.07 25.99
C THR A 526 -19.33 -32.94 26.97
N LEU A 527 -18.28 -33.07 27.76
CA LEU A 527 -17.74 -32.01 28.60
C LEU A 527 -16.55 -31.35 27.93
N SER A 528 -16.54 -30.03 27.85
CA SER A 528 -15.46 -29.26 27.22
C SER A 528 -15.04 -28.07 28.07
N ILE A 529 -13.78 -27.65 27.91
CA ILE A 529 -13.28 -26.38 28.45
C ILE A 529 -13.40 -25.33 27.36
N SER A 530 -14.02 -24.18 27.68
CA SER A 530 -14.21 -23.06 26.76
C SER A 530 -13.53 -21.78 27.28
N PRO A 531 -12.85 -21.01 26.40
CA PRO A 531 -12.57 -21.33 24.99
C PRO A 531 -11.61 -22.52 24.82
N ALA A 532 -11.76 -23.28 23.73
CA ALA A 532 -10.95 -24.47 23.43
C ALA A 532 -9.49 -24.12 23.05
N SER A 533 -9.24 -22.91 22.57
CA SER A 533 -7.89 -22.36 22.34
C SER A 533 -7.91 -20.86 22.65
N VAL A 534 -6.95 -20.39 23.44
CA VAL A 534 -6.84 -18.98 23.86
C VAL A 534 -5.39 -18.54 23.94
N GLY A 535 -5.07 -17.35 23.44
CA GLY A 535 -3.73 -16.77 23.59
C GLY A 535 -3.46 -16.42 25.06
N SER A 536 -2.25 -16.70 25.55
CA SER A 536 -1.87 -16.42 26.94
C SER A 536 -1.93 -14.91 27.24
N PRO A 537 -2.76 -14.46 28.20
CA PRO A 537 -2.81 -13.06 28.65
C PRO A 537 -1.50 -12.61 29.33
N ALA A 538 -1.33 -11.32 29.62
CA ALA A 538 -0.10 -10.84 30.25
C ALA A 538 0.05 -11.36 31.70
N VAL A 539 1.30 -11.46 32.20
CA VAL A 539 1.56 -11.87 33.60
C VAL A 539 0.83 -10.93 34.56
N GLY A 540 0.03 -11.51 35.46
CA GLY A 540 -0.81 -10.80 36.42
C GLY A 540 -2.25 -10.58 35.98
N GLU A 541 -2.60 -10.83 34.72
CA GLU A 541 -3.99 -10.82 34.25
C GLU A 541 -4.73 -12.11 34.62
N GLN A 542 -6.06 -12.02 34.67
CA GLN A 542 -6.93 -13.17 34.96
C GLN A 542 -7.47 -13.80 33.67
N LEU A 543 -7.38 -15.12 33.59
CA LEU A 543 -7.94 -15.97 32.55
C LEU A 543 -9.16 -16.70 33.10
N GLU A 544 -10.33 -16.42 32.54
CA GLU A 544 -11.58 -17.10 32.90
C GLU A 544 -11.92 -18.19 31.88
N LEU A 545 -12.28 -19.37 32.38
CA LEU A 545 -12.59 -20.56 31.60
C LEU A 545 -13.91 -21.15 32.08
N SER A 546 -14.69 -21.71 31.16
CA SER A 546 -15.96 -22.37 31.47
C SER A 546 -15.86 -23.87 31.21
N LEU A 547 -16.23 -24.69 32.20
CA LEU A 547 -16.49 -26.11 32.02
C LEU A 547 -17.93 -26.26 31.54
N ASN A 548 -18.09 -26.60 30.26
CA ASN A 548 -19.38 -26.72 29.62
C ASN A 548 -19.77 -28.18 29.44
N ILE A 549 -21.06 -28.45 29.46
CA ILE A 549 -21.66 -29.72 29.06
C ILE A 549 -22.50 -29.48 27.82
N THR A 550 -22.45 -30.42 26.88
CA THR A 550 -23.36 -30.49 25.74
C THR A 550 -24.03 -31.86 25.71
N ARG A 551 -25.30 -31.89 25.30
CA ARG A 551 -26.14 -33.10 25.25
C ARG A 551 -26.21 -33.86 26.58
N GLY A 552 -26.24 -33.15 27.70
CA GLY A 552 -26.48 -33.77 29.00
C GLY A 552 -27.91 -34.32 29.08
N GLU A 553 -28.07 -35.52 29.63
CA GLU A 553 -29.38 -36.15 29.84
C GLU A 553 -29.45 -36.68 31.27
N ALA A 554 -30.56 -36.38 31.95
CA ALA A 554 -30.86 -36.76 33.32
C ALA A 554 -29.73 -36.42 34.31
N VAL A 555 -29.04 -35.29 34.15
CA VAL A 555 -27.87 -34.96 34.98
C VAL A 555 -28.32 -34.30 36.28
N ALA A 556 -28.19 -34.99 37.39
CA ALA A 556 -28.40 -34.46 38.74
C ALA A 556 -27.10 -34.06 39.44
N GLY A 557 -25.94 -34.56 39.00
CA GLY A 557 -24.66 -34.18 39.59
C GLY A 557 -23.48 -34.52 38.71
N TYR A 558 -22.34 -33.89 38.97
CA TYR A 558 -21.10 -34.13 38.25
C TYR A 558 -19.88 -34.09 39.17
N GLN A 559 -18.84 -34.80 38.72
CA GLN A 559 -17.48 -34.71 39.19
C GLN A 559 -16.57 -34.50 37.97
N ALA A 560 -15.62 -33.58 38.08
CA ALA A 560 -14.58 -33.39 37.07
C ALA A 560 -13.28 -32.88 37.69
N THR A 561 -12.15 -33.31 37.14
CA THR A 561 -10.82 -32.79 37.48
C THR A 561 -10.26 -32.02 36.29
N VAL A 562 -9.84 -30.77 36.52
CA VAL A 562 -9.10 -29.96 35.54
C VAL A 562 -7.63 -29.95 35.93
N GLN A 563 -6.77 -30.45 35.04
CA GLN A 563 -5.33 -30.37 35.17
C GLN A 563 -4.79 -29.15 34.40
N PHE A 564 -3.93 -28.36 35.03
CA PHE A 564 -3.31 -27.16 34.44
C PHE A 564 -1.79 -27.13 34.66
N ASP A 565 -1.07 -26.26 33.93
CA ASP A 565 0.37 -26.07 34.12
C ASP A 565 0.64 -25.03 35.22
N THR A 566 1.15 -25.49 36.37
CA THR A 566 1.46 -24.65 37.54
C THR A 566 2.63 -23.71 37.36
N THR A 567 3.33 -23.77 36.21
CA THR A 567 4.38 -22.83 35.86
C THR A 567 3.90 -21.72 34.91
N ALA A 568 2.70 -21.86 34.31
CA ALA A 568 2.04 -20.83 33.52
C ALA A 568 0.89 -20.14 34.27
N LEU A 569 0.15 -20.90 35.09
CA LEU A 569 -1.07 -20.45 35.73
C LEU A 569 -1.07 -20.71 37.23
N ARG A 570 -1.77 -19.83 37.96
CA ARG A 570 -2.13 -20.00 39.38
C ARG A 570 -3.65 -19.97 39.51
N TYR A 571 -4.23 -20.99 40.13
CA TYR A 571 -5.67 -21.02 40.39
C TYR A 571 -6.09 -19.90 41.36
N VAL A 572 -7.17 -19.18 41.03
CA VAL A 572 -7.72 -18.07 41.84
C VAL A 572 -9.03 -18.46 42.49
N SER A 573 -10.02 -18.84 41.68
CA SER A 573 -11.39 -19.13 42.15
C SER A 573 -12.16 -19.99 41.16
N GLY A 574 -13.28 -20.55 41.61
CA GLY A 574 -14.23 -21.24 40.75
C GLY A 574 -15.63 -21.10 41.30
N ALA A 575 -16.60 -20.97 40.40
CA ALA A 575 -17.99 -20.74 40.73
C ALA A 575 -18.88 -21.79 40.06
N ASN A 576 -20.03 -22.05 40.67
CA ASN A 576 -21.05 -22.90 40.08
C ASN A 576 -21.59 -22.25 38.81
N GLY A 577 -21.76 -23.04 37.76
CA GLY A 577 -22.42 -22.61 36.54
C GLY A 577 -23.95 -22.66 36.66
N ASP A 578 -24.61 -22.43 35.54
CA ASP A 578 -26.07 -22.31 35.44
C ASP A 578 -26.76 -23.61 34.98
N TYR A 579 -25.99 -24.66 34.68
CA TYR A 579 -26.55 -25.89 34.11
C TYR A 579 -27.41 -26.68 35.10
N LEU A 580 -26.99 -26.87 36.35
CA LEU A 580 -27.79 -27.60 37.35
C LEU A 580 -28.92 -26.71 37.90
N PRO A 581 -30.07 -27.28 38.31
CA PRO A 581 -31.21 -26.50 38.76
C PRO A 581 -30.89 -25.60 39.96
N ALA A 582 -31.58 -24.47 40.07
CA ALA A 582 -31.40 -23.51 41.15
C ALA A 582 -31.54 -24.19 42.53
N GLY A 583 -30.51 -24.06 43.37
CA GLY A 583 -30.40 -24.75 44.67
C GLY A 583 -29.48 -25.97 44.68
N ALA A 584 -28.78 -26.27 43.56
CA ALA A 584 -27.71 -27.26 43.53
C ALA A 584 -26.61 -26.95 44.56
N PHE A 585 -26.13 -28.00 45.24
CA PHE A 585 -25.03 -27.93 46.19
C PHE A 585 -23.70 -28.02 45.44
N PHE A 586 -23.09 -26.87 45.20
CA PHE A 586 -21.74 -26.76 44.65
C PHE A 586 -20.72 -26.84 45.79
N VAL A 587 -19.80 -27.81 45.69
CA VAL A 587 -18.70 -27.94 46.64
C VAL A 587 -17.59 -26.98 46.23
N GLU A 588 -17.07 -26.19 47.17
CA GLU A 588 -15.92 -25.32 46.90
C GLU A 588 -14.79 -26.13 46.23
N PRO A 589 -14.23 -25.64 45.11
CA PRO A 589 -13.24 -26.41 44.36
C PRO A 589 -12.02 -26.73 45.21
N LYS A 590 -11.58 -27.99 45.18
CA LYS A 590 -10.40 -28.44 45.92
C LYS A 590 -9.18 -28.44 45.00
N VAL A 591 -8.14 -27.71 45.38
CA VAL A 591 -6.87 -27.66 44.65
C VAL A 591 -5.86 -28.59 45.30
N GLU A 592 -5.30 -29.51 44.50
CA GLU A 592 -4.23 -30.44 44.91
C GLU A 592 -3.09 -30.36 43.88
N GLY A 593 -2.10 -29.51 44.13
CA GLY A 593 -1.00 -29.29 43.20
C GLY A 593 -1.48 -28.66 41.88
N ASN A 594 -1.39 -29.40 40.78
CA ASN A 594 -1.77 -28.98 39.44
C ASN A 594 -3.18 -29.43 39.02
N LEU A 595 -3.98 -29.91 39.97
CA LEU A 595 -5.33 -30.42 39.76
C LEU A 595 -6.36 -29.56 40.51
N VAL A 596 -7.45 -29.19 39.82
CA VAL A 596 -8.63 -28.57 40.42
C VAL A 596 -9.80 -29.54 40.32
N LYS A 597 -10.32 -29.99 41.47
CA LYS A 597 -11.45 -30.92 41.55
C LYS A 597 -12.74 -30.16 41.76
N LEU A 598 -13.71 -30.39 40.87
CA LEU A 598 -15.02 -29.76 40.83
C LEU A 598 -16.10 -30.82 41.08
N ASN A 599 -17.04 -30.51 41.98
CA ASN A 599 -18.18 -31.38 42.26
C ASN A 599 -19.43 -30.55 42.55
N ALA A 600 -20.55 -30.96 41.97
CA ALA A 600 -21.85 -30.41 42.32
C ALA A 600 -22.95 -31.46 42.22
N ALA A 601 -23.97 -31.34 43.06
CA ALA A 601 -25.15 -32.20 43.01
C ALA A 601 -26.43 -31.42 43.32
N SER A 602 -27.51 -31.75 42.62
CA SER A 602 -28.84 -31.18 42.77
C SER A 602 -29.78 -32.19 43.41
N LEU A 603 -30.46 -31.78 44.48
CA LEU A 603 -31.59 -32.50 45.06
C LEU A 603 -32.94 -32.00 44.53
N ALA A 604 -32.93 -30.92 43.73
CA ALA A 604 -34.12 -30.25 43.22
C ALA A 604 -34.62 -30.83 41.89
N GLY A 605 -33.86 -31.74 41.27
CA GLY A 605 -34.17 -32.38 40.00
C GLY A 605 -32.94 -32.53 39.10
N GLU A 606 -33.16 -33.06 37.90
CA GLU A 606 -32.17 -33.28 36.84
C GLU A 606 -32.22 -32.16 35.79
N SER A 607 -31.08 -31.88 35.18
CA SER A 607 -30.94 -30.98 34.02
C SER A 607 -30.62 -31.75 32.74
N ASN A 608 -31.12 -31.22 31.63
CA ASN A 608 -30.91 -31.76 30.29
C ASN A 608 -30.43 -30.64 29.35
N GLY A 609 -29.68 -31.00 28.31
CA GLY A 609 -29.25 -30.10 27.25
C GLY A 609 -27.82 -29.58 27.44
N ASP A 610 -27.59 -28.35 27.01
CA ASP A 610 -26.28 -27.71 27.02
C ASP A 610 -26.24 -26.62 28.10
N GLY A 611 -25.07 -26.35 28.66
CA GLY A 611 -24.88 -25.23 29.58
C GLY A 611 -23.53 -25.26 30.28
N THR A 612 -23.34 -24.36 31.24
CA THR A 612 -22.09 -24.25 31.99
C THR A 612 -22.22 -24.96 33.33
N LEU A 613 -21.36 -25.95 33.58
CA LEU A 613 -21.30 -26.67 34.85
C LEU A 613 -20.57 -25.84 35.91
N ALA A 614 -19.45 -25.20 35.55
CA ALA A 614 -18.67 -24.33 36.43
C ALA A 614 -17.83 -23.34 35.64
N THR A 615 -17.48 -22.22 36.26
CA THR A 615 -16.42 -21.31 35.77
C THR A 615 -15.18 -21.41 36.67
N LEU A 616 -14.01 -21.23 36.07
CA LEU A 616 -12.71 -21.28 36.71
C LEU A 616 -11.93 -20.02 36.33
N THR A 617 -11.32 -19.38 37.31
CA THR A 617 -10.45 -18.22 37.11
C THR A 617 -9.02 -18.57 37.51
N PHE A 618 -8.09 -18.30 36.61
CA PHE A 618 -6.65 -18.45 36.82
C PHE A 618 -5.97 -17.09 36.68
N GLU A 619 -4.88 -16.88 37.41
CA GLU A 619 -3.96 -15.77 37.20
C GLU A 619 -2.78 -16.26 36.37
N VAL A 620 -2.40 -15.50 35.35
CA VAL A 620 -1.24 -15.83 34.53
C VAL A 620 0.04 -15.46 35.29
N ILE A 621 0.90 -16.45 35.53
CA ILE A 621 2.19 -16.26 36.20
C ILE A 621 3.38 -16.35 35.23
N ALA A 622 3.18 -16.91 34.02
CA ALA A 622 4.12 -16.83 32.91
C ALA A 622 3.39 -16.94 31.56
N VAL A 623 3.75 -16.08 30.60
CA VAL A 623 3.25 -16.13 29.21
C VAL A 623 3.95 -17.28 28.49
N LYS A 624 3.27 -18.43 28.39
CA LYS A 624 3.80 -19.58 27.65
C LYS A 624 2.68 -20.50 27.14
N ALA A 625 2.99 -21.33 26.14
CA ALA A 625 2.05 -22.32 25.65
C ALA A 625 1.79 -23.38 26.74
N SER A 626 0.53 -23.80 26.92
CA SER A 626 0.11 -24.74 27.97
C SER A 626 -1.16 -25.49 27.58
N THR A 627 -1.46 -26.61 28.21
CA THR A 627 -2.68 -27.39 27.98
C THR A 627 -3.51 -27.51 29.26
N LEU A 628 -4.83 -27.58 29.07
CA LEU A 628 -5.82 -27.79 30.12
C LEU A 628 -6.54 -29.10 29.85
N MET A 629 -6.33 -30.09 30.71
CA MET A 629 -6.85 -31.45 30.49
C MET A 629 -7.99 -31.79 31.45
N LEU A 630 -9.05 -32.38 30.90
CA LEU A 630 -10.15 -32.95 31.68
C LEU A 630 -9.92 -34.43 31.97
N SER A 631 -10.06 -34.81 33.24
CA SER A 631 -9.95 -36.19 33.71
C SER A 631 -10.92 -36.47 34.88
N ASP A 632 -11.04 -37.74 35.26
CA ASP A 632 -11.94 -38.22 36.33
C ASP A 632 -13.38 -37.69 36.21
N VAL A 633 -13.87 -37.63 34.97
CA VAL A 633 -15.16 -37.03 34.65
C VAL A 633 -16.27 -38.06 34.84
N LEU A 634 -17.23 -37.72 35.70
CA LEU A 634 -18.39 -38.54 36.00
C LEU A 634 -19.64 -37.68 36.06
N LEU A 635 -20.71 -38.14 35.44
CA LEU A 635 -22.04 -37.56 35.59
C LEU A 635 -22.93 -38.57 36.30
N THR A 636 -23.91 -38.08 37.04
CA THR A 636 -24.85 -38.89 37.81
C THR A 636 -26.28 -38.41 37.60
N ASN A 637 -27.23 -39.34 37.59
CA ASN A 637 -28.66 -39.02 37.60
C ASN A 637 -29.23 -38.98 39.03
N SER A 638 -30.52 -38.64 39.16
CA SER A 638 -31.20 -38.55 40.46
C SER A 638 -31.31 -39.88 41.20
N ALA A 639 -31.12 -41.02 40.51
CA ALA A 639 -31.04 -42.35 41.10
C ALA A 639 -29.61 -42.72 41.56
N GLY A 640 -28.60 -41.89 41.27
CA GLY A 640 -27.20 -42.15 41.60
C GLY A 640 -26.47 -43.07 40.63
N GLU A 641 -27.07 -43.37 39.47
CA GLU A 641 -26.42 -44.13 38.40
C GLU A 641 -25.39 -43.24 37.71
N ALA A 642 -24.20 -43.80 37.48
CA ALA A 642 -23.07 -43.04 36.98
C ALA A 642 -22.80 -43.34 35.50
N PHE A 643 -22.51 -42.28 34.74
CA PHE A 643 -22.18 -42.38 33.33
C PHE A 643 -20.99 -41.49 32.98
N VAL A 644 -20.19 -41.94 32.03
CA VAL A 644 -18.92 -41.29 31.63
C VAL A 644 -19.16 -40.53 30.32
N PRO A 645 -19.02 -39.19 30.31
CA PRO A 645 -19.15 -38.38 29.10
C PRO A 645 -17.87 -38.38 28.26
N LYS A 646 -18.00 -37.93 27.00
CA LYS A 646 -16.84 -37.56 26.17
C LYS A 646 -16.20 -36.30 26.75
N VAL A 647 -14.89 -36.14 26.59
CA VAL A 647 -14.15 -34.97 27.10
C VAL A 647 -13.37 -34.30 25.98
N GLU A 648 -13.38 -32.96 25.98
CA GLU A 648 -12.60 -32.11 25.08
C GLU A 648 -11.71 -31.17 25.91
N ASN A 649 -10.40 -31.24 25.65
CA ASN A 649 -9.39 -30.42 26.32
C ASN A 649 -9.29 -29.03 25.67
N ALA A 650 -8.64 -28.10 26.37
CA ALA A 650 -8.32 -26.78 25.83
C ALA A 650 -6.80 -26.52 25.82
N GLU A 651 -6.39 -25.57 24.99
CA GLU A 651 -5.00 -25.13 24.88
C GLU A 651 -4.85 -23.61 25.13
N ILE A 652 -3.69 -23.24 25.64
CA ILE A 652 -3.21 -21.87 25.76
C ILE A 652 -2.03 -21.72 24.80
N THR A 653 -2.09 -20.74 23.91
CA THR A 653 -1.06 -20.50 22.90
C THR A 653 -0.14 -19.34 23.30
N GLU A 654 1.13 -19.41 22.90
CA GLU A 654 2.09 -18.30 23.04
C GLU A 654 1.79 -17.21 22.01
N THR A 655 1.64 -15.97 22.46
CA THR A 655 1.62 -14.79 21.59
C THR A 655 3.05 -14.50 21.11
N PRO A 656 3.33 -14.45 19.79
CA PRO A 656 4.71 -14.28 19.32
C PRO A 656 5.23 -12.88 19.69
N GLN A 657 6.34 -12.79 20.42
CA GLN A 657 7.06 -11.53 20.59
C GLN A 657 7.81 -11.18 19.31
N LEU A 658 7.51 -10.03 18.72
CA LEU A 658 8.25 -9.50 17.57
C LEU A 658 9.59 -8.94 18.04
N LYS A 659 10.70 -9.48 17.52
CA LYS A 659 12.03 -8.92 17.81
C LYS A 659 12.11 -7.49 17.27
N GLY A 660 12.32 -6.54 18.17
CA GLY A 660 12.39 -5.11 17.86
C GLY A 660 11.15 -4.31 18.26
N ASP A 661 10.09 -4.95 18.75
CA ASP A 661 8.93 -4.29 19.35
C ASP A 661 9.23 -3.99 20.82
N VAL A 662 9.62 -2.75 21.09
CA VAL A 662 10.18 -2.30 22.37
C VAL A 662 9.07 -1.79 23.29
N ASN A 663 7.98 -1.28 22.70
CA ASN A 663 6.81 -0.81 23.44
C ASN A 663 5.75 -1.90 23.69
N GLY A 664 5.87 -3.06 23.04
CA GLY A 664 4.99 -4.21 23.20
C GLY A 664 3.61 -4.02 22.56
N ASP A 665 3.49 -3.13 21.58
CA ASP A 665 2.24 -2.82 20.89
C ASP A 665 1.91 -3.80 19.75
N GLY A 666 2.81 -4.75 19.49
CA GLY A 666 2.70 -5.74 18.43
C GLY A 666 3.15 -5.24 17.06
N ILE A 667 3.81 -4.07 16.96
CA ILE A 667 4.23 -3.45 15.70
C ILE A 667 5.61 -2.78 15.85
N VAL A 668 6.64 -3.33 15.18
CA VAL A 668 7.96 -2.68 15.09
C VAL A 668 7.91 -1.45 14.17
N ASN A 669 7.92 -0.25 14.76
CA ASN A 669 7.81 1.03 14.05
C ASN A 669 8.78 2.09 14.59
N ILE A 670 8.71 3.31 14.05
CA ILE A 670 9.67 4.38 14.39
C ILE A 670 9.65 4.75 15.89
N GLN A 671 8.55 4.50 16.59
CA GLN A 671 8.45 4.72 18.03
C GLN A 671 9.37 3.78 18.81
N ASP A 672 9.51 2.51 18.39
CA ASP A 672 10.46 1.56 19.00
C ASP A 672 11.89 2.04 18.84
N LEU A 673 12.23 2.55 17.65
CA LEU A 673 13.55 3.11 17.39
C LEU A 673 13.83 4.32 18.28
N VAL A 674 12.84 5.18 18.49
CA VAL A 674 12.94 6.34 19.41
C VAL A 674 13.12 5.87 20.85
N LEU A 675 12.41 4.83 21.28
CA LEU A 675 12.51 4.29 22.64
C LEU A 675 13.90 3.74 22.92
N VAL A 676 14.50 2.99 21.99
CA VAL A 676 15.88 2.51 22.15
C VAL A 676 16.87 3.67 22.13
N ALA A 677 16.72 4.59 21.18
CA ALA A 677 17.58 5.78 21.10
C ALA A 677 17.56 6.62 22.39
N GLY A 678 16.39 6.75 23.03
CA GLY A 678 16.22 7.46 24.30
C GLY A 678 16.82 6.76 25.51
N GLN A 679 17.19 5.48 25.40
CA GLN A 679 17.68 4.66 26.50
C GLN A 679 19.13 4.17 26.33
N LEU A 680 19.83 4.63 25.28
CA LEU A 680 21.25 4.33 25.07
C LEU A 680 22.09 4.63 26.31
N GLY A 681 22.94 3.66 26.68
CA GLY A 681 23.83 3.73 27.85
C GLY A 681 23.23 3.24 29.16
N GLN A 682 21.97 2.80 29.16
CA GLN A 682 21.36 2.13 30.32
C GLN A 682 21.82 0.67 30.43
N THR A 683 21.84 0.13 31.64
CA THR A 683 22.29 -1.24 31.95
C THR A 683 21.27 -1.96 32.84
N GLY A 684 21.24 -3.30 32.74
CA GLY A 684 20.28 -4.14 33.47
C GLY A 684 19.04 -4.51 32.64
N ALA A 685 18.03 -5.12 33.27
CA ALA A 685 16.82 -5.56 32.57
C ALA A 685 16.08 -4.37 31.95
N ASN A 686 16.13 -4.26 30.63
CA ASN A 686 15.56 -3.17 29.88
C ASN A 686 14.88 -3.71 28.60
N SER A 687 13.66 -3.27 28.28
CA SER A 687 12.99 -3.65 27.03
C SER A 687 13.67 -3.12 25.78
N ALA A 688 14.51 -2.09 25.90
CA ALA A 688 15.36 -1.57 24.83
C ALA A 688 16.67 -2.36 24.63
N ASP A 689 16.99 -3.31 25.51
CA ASP A 689 18.09 -4.29 25.33
C ASP A 689 17.56 -5.47 24.52
N VAL A 690 17.54 -5.29 23.20
CA VAL A 690 16.88 -6.20 22.26
C VAL A 690 17.77 -7.40 21.94
N ASN A 691 19.10 -7.28 22.08
CA ASN A 691 20.01 -8.40 21.93
C ASN A 691 20.21 -9.22 23.23
N GLY A 692 19.77 -8.68 24.38
CA GLY A 692 19.83 -9.34 25.69
C GLY A 692 21.25 -9.39 26.28
N ASP A 693 22.14 -8.48 25.89
CA ASP A 693 23.52 -8.43 26.35
C ASP A 693 23.71 -7.69 27.70
N GLY A 694 22.62 -7.13 28.23
CA GLY A 694 22.56 -6.39 29.50
C GLY A 694 22.89 -4.90 29.37
N GLN A 695 23.12 -4.39 28.16
CA GLN A 695 23.48 -3.00 27.88
C GLN A 695 22.71 -2.46 26.67
N VAL A 696 21.90 -1.42 26.88
CA VAL A 696 21.24 -0.74 25.75
C VAL A 696 22.27 0.08 24.98
N ASN A 697 22.67 -0.41 23.81
CA ASN A 697 23.74 0.16 23.01
C ASN A 697 23.38 0.24 21.51
N ILE A 698 24.36 0.62 20.68
CA ILE A 698 24.12 0.83 19.24
C ILE A 698 23.73 -0.46 18.54
N GLN A 699 24.12 -1.63 19.05
CA GLN A 699 23.67 -2.91 18.51
C GLN A 699 22.15 -3.06 18.64
N ASP A 700 21.56 -2.72 19.79
CA ASP A 700 20.10 -2.77 19.98
C ASP A 700 19.37 -1.81 19.05
N LEU A 701 19.90 -0.59 18.91
CA LEU A 701 19.32 0.41 18.02
C LEU A 701 19.36 -0.06 16.55
N VAL A 702 20.47 -0.65 16.14
CA VAL A 702 20.64 -1.21 14.78
C VAL A 702 19.73 -2.42 14.58
N LEU A 703 19.51 -3.23 15.60
CA LEU A 703 18.59 -4.37 15.56
C LEU A 703 17.13 -3.91 15.41
N VAL A 704 16.70 -2.91 16.17
CA VAL A 704 15.36 -2.32 15.99
C VAL A 704 15.23 -1.69 14.60
N ALA A 705 16.23 -0.92 14.16
CA ALA A 705 16.24 -0.32 12.83
C ALA A 705 16.16 -1.37 11.70
N GLY A 706 16.80 -2.53 11.87
CA GLY A 706 16.78 -3.63 10.90
C GLY A 706 15.48 -4.43 10.89
N ALA A 707 14.71 -4.36 11.98
CA ALA A 707 13.40 -4.98 12.12
C ALA A 707 12.24 -4.08 11.60
N LEU A 708 12.47 -2.78 11.41
CA LEU A 708 11.51 -1.86 10.79
C LEU A 708 11.10 -2.35 9.39
N GLY A 709 9.80 -2.51 9.17
CA GLY A 709 9.25 -2.95 7.88
C GLY A 709 9.37 -4.46 7.60
N THR A 710 9.67 -5.28 8.60
CA THR A 710 9.66 -6.76 8.48
C THR A 710 8.30 -7.40 8.74
N THR A 711 7.34 -6.64 9.26
CA THR A 711 5.90 -6.96 9.25
C THR A 711 5.17 -6.11 8.20
N ALA A 712 4.05 -6.60 7.66
CA ALA A 712 3.35 -6.13 6.45
C ALA A 712 2.80 -4.68 6.48
N ALA A 713 3.23 -3.85 7.41
CA ALA A 713 2.97 -2.42 7.44
C ALA A 713 4.31 -1.68 7.64
N ALA A 714 5.11 -1.54 6.58
CA ALA A 714 6.25 -0.62 6.63
C ALA A 714 5.72 0.82 6.62
N PRO A 715 5.97 1.65 7.65
CA PRO A 715 5.65 3.06 7.60
C PRO A 715 6.60 3.76 6.64
N SER A 716 6.07 4.62 5.78
CA SER A 716 6.85 5.65 5.11
C SER A 716 7.55 6.52 6.16
N LEU A 717 8.77 7.01 5.86
CA LEU A 717 9.44 8.10 6.60
C LEU A 717 8.55 9.36 6.57
N HIS A 718 7.51 9.38 7.39
CA HIS A 718 6.52 10.43 7.44
C HIS A 718 7.21 11.71 7.95
N PRO A 719 6.86 12.92 7.45
CA PRO A 719 7.51 14.17 7.87
C PRO A 719 7.57 14.36 9.40
N GLN A 720 6.52 13.94 10.12
CA GLN A 720 6.45 14.00 11.59
C GLN A 720 7.43 13.05 12.29
N ALA A 721 7.79 11.92 11.68
CA ALA A 721 8.76 10.98 12.24
C ALA A 721 10.21 11.51 12.10
N LEU A 722 10.50 12.23 11.00
CA LEU A 722 11.78 12.89 10.77
C LEU A 722 12.05 13.99 11.82
N GLU A 723 11.00 14.61 12.35
CA GLU A 723 11.12 15.64 13.38
C GLU A 723 11.65 15.13 14.74
N MET A 724 11.62 13.82 14.97
CA MET A 724 12.07 13.19 16.23
C MET A 724 13.60 12.96 16.27
N PHE A 725 14.28 13.12 15.13
CA PHE A 725 15.70 12.83 15.00
C PHE A 725 16.52 14.06 14.62
N SER A 726 17.81 14.06 14.99
CA SER A 726 18.78 15.05 14.53
C SER A 726 19.84 14.39 13.64
N THR A 727 20.31 15.11 12.64
CA THR A 727 21.40 14.64 11.75
C THR A 727 22.66 14.29 12.52
N ILE A 728 22.97 15.01 13.61
CA ILE A 728 24.11 14.70 14.48
C ILE A 728 23.94 13.32 15.14
N ALA A 729 22.79 13.07 15.75
CA ALA A 729 22.53 11.81 16.45
C ALA A 729 22.61 10.62 15.49
N VAL A 730 21.94 10.71 14.34
CA VAL A 730 21.94 9.62 13.35
C VAL A 730 23.34 9.41 12.74
N LYS A 731 24.10 10.49 12.46
CA LYS A 731 25.51 10.39 12.03
C LYS A 731 26.38 9.66 13.07
N GLN A 732 26.19 9.97 14.35
CA GLN A 732 26.93 9.30 15.43
C GLN A 732 26.57 7.83 15.53
N TRP A 733 25.28 7.48 15.52
CA TRP A 733 24.82 6.08 15.54
C TRP A 733 25.38 5.29 14.37
N LEU A 734 25.31 5.85 13.14
CA LEU A 734 25.83 5.21 11.95
C LEU A 734 27.35 5.02 12.01
N SER A 735 28.09 6.03 12.47
CA SER A 735 29.53 5.94 12.65
C SER A 735 29.91 4.86 13.67
N THR A 736 29.19 4.76 14.78
CA THR A 736 29.44 3.72 15.79
C THR A 736 29.06 2.34 15.27
N ALA A 737 27.93 2.20 14.57
CA ALA A 737 27.50 0.94 13.97
C ALA A 737 28.52 0.41 12.94
N GLN A 738 29.06 1.30 12.12
CA GLN A 738 30.10 0.95 11.13
C GLN A 738 31.42 0.52 11.79
N GLN A 739 31.78 1.08 12.94
CA GLN A 739 32.97 0.67 13.70
C GLN A 739 32.83 -0.71 14.35
N LEU A 740 31.60 -1.13 14.64
CA LEU A 740 31.30 -2.43 15.26
C LEU A 740 31.42 -3.61 14.27
N ASN A 741 31.57 -3.36 12.97
CA ASN A 741 31.70 -4.39 11.92
C ASN A 741 30.62 -5.48 12.00
N LEU A 742 29.36 -5.07 12.20
CA LEU A 742 28.22 -5.99 12.28
C LEU A 742 27.96 -6.62 10.90
N THR A 743 28.02 -7.96 10.81
CA THR A 743 27.93 -8.70 9.54
C THR A 743 26.62 -9.46 9.36
N ASP A 744 25.79 -9.57 10.39
CA ASP A 744 24.51 -10.26 10.29
C ASP A 744 23.52 -9.45 9.45
N THR A 745 22.63 -10.16 8.74
CA THR A 745 21.71 -9.59 7.77
C THR A 745 20.79 -8.53 8.38
N MET A 746 20.42 -8.69 9.66
CA MET A 746 19.48 -7.81 10.32
C MET A 746 20.17 -6.50 10.71
N SER A 747 21.37 -6.56 11.26
CA SER A 747 22.18 -5.38 11.51
C SER A 747 22.58 -4.63 10.23
N GLN A 748 22.87 -5.35 9.14
CA GLN A 748 23.15 -4.71 7.84
C GLN A 748 21.93 -3.94 7.31
N ARG A 749 20.72 -4.49 7.46
CA ARG A 749 19.48 -3.78 7.13
C ARG A 749 19.29 -2.54 8.02
N GLY A 750 19.57 -2.66 9.32
CA GLY A 750 19.50 -1.53 10.24
C GLY A 750 20.46 -0.40 9.87
N ILE A 751 21.69 -0.73 9.47
CA ILE A 751 22.67 0.25 8.98
C ILE A 751 22.17 0.94 7.70
N LEU A 752 21.61 0.19 6.74
CA LEU A 752 21.01 0.76 5.52
C LEU A 752 19.83 1.68 5.84
N PHE A 753 18.97 1.31 6.79
CA PHE A 753 17.88 2.16 7.23
C PHE A 753 18.39 3.47 7.84
N LEU A 754 19.40 3.40 8.72
CA LEU A 754 20.00 4.60 9.32
C LEU A 754 20.66 5.51 8.27
N GLN A 755 21.21 4.95 7.18
CA GLN A 755 21.72 5.73 6.05
C GLN A 755 20.60 6.47 5.32
N GLN A 756 19.49 5.78 5.01
CA GLN A 756 18.33 6.39 4.35
C GLN A 756 17.67 7.46 5.24
N LEU A 757 17.57 7.20 6.55
CA LEU A 757 17.08 8.16 7.52
C LEU A 757 17.98 9.41 7.57
N LEU A 758 19.29 9.23 7.56
CA LEU A 758 20.22 10.36 7.53
C LEU A 758 20.07 11.20 6.26
N GLU A 759 19.91 10.57 5.10
CA GLU A 759 19.68 11.25 3.82
C GLU A 759 18.39 12.06 3.85
N ALA A 760 17.31 11.49 4.40
CA ALA A 760 16.03 12.18 4.55
C ALA A 760 16.06 13.37 5.53
N LEU A 761 16.99 13.39 6.49
CA LEU A 761 17.14 14.46 7.47
C LEU A 761 17.97 15.67 6.96
N ILE A 762 18.60 15.56 5.79
CA ILE A 762 19.45 16.61 5.21
C ILE A 762 18.62 17.41 4.18
N PRO A 763 18.27 18.68 4.47
CA PRO A 763 17.57 19.53 3.52
C PRO A 763 18.45 19.82 2.31
N LYS A 764 17.86 19.86 1.11
CA LYS A 764 18.59 20.21 -0.13
C LYS A 764 19.03 21.67 -0.16
N GLU A 765 18.30 22.55 0.52
CA GLU A 765 18.56 23.99 0.57
C GLU A 765 18.34 24.56 1.97
N THR A 766 19.09 25.62 2.29
CA THR A 766 18.86 26.44 3.47
C THR A 766 17.66 27.36 3.20
N ALA A 767 16.65 27.37 4.07
CA ALA A 767 15.45 28.18 3.87
C ALA A 767 14.89 28.73 5.19
N LEU A 768 14.29 29.92 5.13
CA LEU A 768 13.51 30.51 6.21
C LEU A 768 12.02 30.26 5.95
N LEU A 769 11.32 29.65 6.91
CA LEU A 769 9.93 29.23 6.78
C LEU A 769 8.95 30.23 7.44
N ALA A 770 7.66 30.04 7.20
CA ALA A 770 6.61 30.90 7.74
C ALA A 770 6.47 30.71 9.25
N ASN A 771 6.42 31.79 10.02
CA ASN A 771 6.25 31.73 11.45
C ASN A 771 4.85 31.22 11.85
N TYR A 772 4.75 30.52 12.98
CA TYR A 772 3.49 30.02 13.54
C TYR A 772 3.47 30.15 15.08
N PRO A 773 2.29 30.27 15.72
CA PRO A 773 1.01 30.53 15.09
C PRO A 773 0.93 31.99 14.58
N ASN A 774 0.49 32.16 13.34
CA ASN A 774 0.22 33.44 12.68
C ASN A 774 -1.23 33.35 12.17
N PRO A 775 -2.14 34.34 12.35
CA PRO A 775 -1.92 35.74 12.73
C PRO A 775 -2.45 36.20 14.11
N PHE A 776 -2.51 35.34 15.13
CA PHE A 776 -3.27 35.64 16.36
C PHE A 776 -2.54 35.49 17.70
N ASN A 777 -1.21 35.37 17.74
CA ASN A 777 -0.48 35.27 19.01
C ASN A 777 0.73 36.22 19.03
N PRO A 778 0.98 36.99 20.12
CA PRO A 778 2.21 37.74 20.30
C PRO A 778 3.47 36.87 20.36
N GLU A 779 3.38 35.61 20.83
CA GLU A 779 4.50 34.66 20.74
C GLU A 779 4.43 33.84 19.44
N THR A 780 5.59 33.55 18.84
CA THR A 780 5.68 32.79 17.60
C THR A 780 6.98 31.99 17.52
N TRP A 781 6.89 30.84 16.87
CA TRP A 781 8.01 30.05 16.37
C TRP A 781 8.30 30.43 14.93
N ILE A 782 9.57 30.54 14.59
CA ILE A 782 10.07 30.95 13.29
C ILE A 782 10.89 29.77 12.76
N PRO A 783 10.25 28.89 11.98
CA PRO A 783 10.88 27.69 11.47
C PRO A 783 11.89 28.02 10.38
N TYR A 784 12.94 27.20 10.28
CA TYR A 784 13.95 27.29 9.23
C TYR A 784 14.55 25.91 8.96
N GLN A 785 15.37 25.79 7.93
CA GLN A 785 16.14 24.59 7.62
C GLN A 785 17.51 24.98 7.11
N LEU A 786 18.51 24.14 7.35
CA LEU A 786 19.90 24.38 6.96
C LEU A 786 20.39 23.21 6.09
N ALA A 787 20.87 23.50 4.89
CA ALA A 787 21.54 22.50 4.03
C ALA A 787 23.02 22.28 4.39
N LYS A 788 23.62 23.21 5.13
CA LYS A 788 24.99 23.14 5.66
C LYS A 788 25.02 23.68 7.08
N ASP A 789 25.98 23.24 7.88
CA ASP A 789 26.22 23.78 9.21
C ASP A 789 26.50 25.29 9.12
N ALA A 790 25.92 26.08 10.03
CA ALA A 790 26.04 27.54 9.98
C ALA A 790 25.83 28.18 11.36
N ASP A 791 26.49 29.32 11.60
CA ASP A 791 26.08 30.24 12.66
C ASP A 791 24.80 30.96 12.24
N VAL A 792 23.75 30.80 13.05
CA VAL A 792 22.41 31.32 12.78
C VAL A 792 22.06 32.47 13.71
N THR A 793 21.64 33.59 13.13
CA THR A 793 21.10 34.74 13.85
C THR A 793 19.80 35.18 13.20
N LEU A 794 18.80 35.51 14.03
CA LEU A 794 17.54 36.07 13.57
C LEU A 794 17.39 37.53 14.04
N HIS A 795 17.13 38.44 13.11
CA HIS A 795 16.85 39.84 13.41
C HIS A 795 15.39 40.16 13.13
N ILE A 796 14.72 40.84 14.05
CA ILE A 796 13.31 41.24 13.92
C ILE A 796 13.24 42.75 13.83
N TYR A 797 12.52 43.27 12.83
CA TYR A 797 12.38 44.68 12.50
C TYR A 797 10.92 45.13 12.51
N ALA A 798 10.69 46.37 12.92
CA ALA A 798 9.41 47.04 12.72
C ALA A 798 9.23 47.47 11.26
N VAL A 799 8.00 47.82 10.86
CA VAL A 799 7.67 48.25 9.48
C VAL A 799 8.49 49.44 8.96
N ASN A 800 9.03 50.28 9.87
CA ASN A 800 9.89 51.41 9.54
C ASN A 800 11.40 51.05 9.46
N GLY A 801 11.75 49.77 9.55
CA GLY A 801 13.13 49.29 9.52
C GLY A 801 13.87 49.32 10.87
N THR A 802 13.23 49.75 11.96
CA THR A 802 13.87 49.77 13.29
C THR A 802 14.07 48.34 13.80
N LEU A 803 15.29 47.99 14.24
CA LEU A 803 15.58 46.71 14.87
C LEU A 803 14.86 46.60 16.22
N VAL A 804 14.03 45.56 16.37
CA VAL A 804 13.19 45.28 17.54
C VAL A 804 13.87 44.27 18.45
N ARG A 805 14.40 43.18 17.90
CA ARG A 805 15.01 42.07 18.65
C ARG A 805 16.04 41.34 17.79
N THR A 806 17.09 40.84 18.43
CA THR A 806 18.02 39.88 17.84
C THR A 806 17.96 38.58 18.64
N LEU A 807 17.85 37.45 17.96
CA LEU A 807 17.88 36.10 18.51
C LEU A 807 19.16 35.41 18.00
N PRO A 808 20.25 35.37 18.80
CA PRO A 808 21.46 34.66 18.44
C PRO A 808 21.24 33.17 18.69
N LEU A 809 20.93 32.40 17.65
CA LEU A 809 20.76 30.95 17.75
C LEU A 809 22.10 30.21 17.78
N GLY A 810 23.18 30.89 17.35
CA GLY A 810 24.54 30.36 17.36
C GLY A 810 24.78 29.29 16.31
N TYR A 811 25.81 28.49 16.48
CA TYR A 811 26.13 27.40 15.57
C TYR A 811 25.03 26.33 15.57
N GLN A 812 24.48 26.07 14.39
CA GLN A 812 23.42 25.10 14.16
C GLN A 812 23.87 24.11 13.08
N PRO A 813 23.78 22.79 13.32
CA PRO A 813 24.11 21.78 12.31
C PRO A 813 23.09 21.75 11.16
N VAL A 814 23.47 21.15 10.04
CA VAL A 814 22.57 20.80 8.93
C VAL A 814 21.32 20.08 9.45
N GLY A 815 20.12 20.47 8.99
CA GLY A 815 18.87 19.83 9.38
C GLY A 815 17.64 20.74 9.39
N MET A 816 16.50 20.15 9.76
CA MET A 816 15.19 20.80 9.83
C MET A 816 14.91 21.40 11.22
N TYR A 817 14.55 22.68 11.31
CA TYR A 817 14.24 23.40 12.55
C TYR A 817 12.79 23.92 12.53
N GLN A 818 11.83 22.99 12.41
CA GLN A 818 10.44 23.35 12.12
C GLN A 818 9.50 23.28 13.34
N ASN A 819 9.73 22.37 14.27
CA ASN A 819 8.90 22.18 15.46
C ASN A 819 9.24 23.12 16.61
N ARG A 820 8.39 23.18 17.65
CA ARG A 820 8.54 24.11 18.77
C ARG A 820 9.84 23.94 19.58
N SER A 821 10.41 22.74 19.58
CA SER A 821 11.64 22.44 20.33
C SER A 821 12.91 22.85 19.58
N ARG A 822 12.82 23.08 18.25
CA ARG A 822 13.98 23.42 17.41
C ARG A 822 13.87 24.75 16.68
N ALA A 823 12.67 25.19 16.34
CA ALA A 823 12.44 26.46 15.66
C ALA A 823 12.86 27.64 16.53
N ALA A 824 13.21 28.76 15.91
CA ALA A 824 13.55 29.97 16.64
C ALA A 824 12.30 30.52 17.35
N TYR A 825 12.38 30.73 18.66
CA TYR A 825 11.26 31.23 19.46
C TYR A 825 11.36 32.74 19.69
N TRP A 826 10.27 33.45 19.41
CA TRP A 826 10.11 34.85 19.80
C TRP A 826 8.89 35.02 20.69
N ASP A 827 9.10 35.62 21.86
CA ASP A 827 8.09 35.86 22.90
C ASP A 827 7.27 37.16 22.68
N GLY A 828 7.41 37.79 21.51
CA GLY A 828 6.72 39.03 21.18
C GLY A 828 7.24 40.26 21.92
N LYS A 829 8.47 40.22 22.44
CA LYS A 829 9.09 41.36 23.15
C LYS A 829 10.26 41.96 22.39
N ASN A 830 10.49 43.26 22.61
CA ASN A 830 11.66 43.97 22.11
C ASN A 830 12.93 43.63 22.91
N ALA A 831 14.07 44.24 22.56
CA ALA A 831 15.34 44.05 23.26
C ALA A 831 15.31 44.39 24.76
N PHE A 832 14.40 45.26 25.21
CA PHE A 832 14.24 45.67 26.60
C PHE A 832 13.22 44.80 27.39
N GLY A 833 12.63 43.80 26.75
CA GLY A 833 11.62 42.92 27.37
C GLY A 833 10.21 43.51 27.38
N GLU A 834 9.98 44.59 26.63
CA GLU A 834 8.66 45.20 26.52
C GLU A 834 7.86 44.53 25.38
N PRO A 835 6.56 44.24 25.57
CA PRO A 835 5.72 43.66 24.52
C PRO A 835 5.59 44.59 23.32
N VAL A 836 5.72 44.04 22.11
CA VAL A 836 5.54 44.82 20.88
C VAL A 836 4.05 45.14 20.63
N ALA A 837 3.77 46.16 19.81
CA ALA A 837 2.41 46.53 19.43
C ALA A 837 1.84 45.56 18.37
N SER A 838 0.52 45.57 18.18
CA SER A 838 -0.06 44.90 17.02
C SER A 838 0.36 45.62 15.74
N GLY A 839 0.79 44.88 14.73
CA GLY A 839 1.33 45.46 13.52
C GLY A 839 2.12 44.46 12.67
N VAL A 840 2.65 44.98 11.57
CA VAL A 840 3.51 44.23 10.66
C VAL A 840 4.96 44.33 11.12
N TYR A 841 5.61 43.17 11.19
CA TYR A 841 7.03 43.04 11.49
C TYR A 841 7.71 42.23 10.39
N PHE A 842 9.01 42.44 10.24
CA PHE A 842 9.84 41.66 9.35
C PHE A 842 10.87 40.90 10.17
N TYR A 843 11.21 39.69 9.77
CA TYR A 843 12.25 38.90 10.41
C TYR A 843 13.21 38.38 9.36
N THR A 844 14.50 38.56 9.63
CA THR A 844 15.60 38.20 8.75
C THR A 844 16.44 37.13 9.43
N LEU A 845 16.57 35.97 8.78
CA LEU A 845 17.48 34.91 9.18
C LEU A 845 18.78 35.07 8.41
N THR A 846 19.91 35.08 9.13
CA THR A 846 21.25 34.96 8.57
C THR A 846 21.84 33.64 9.04
N ALA A 847 22.28 32.79 8.10
CA ALA A 847 22.87 31.49 8.34
C ALA A 847 24.11 31.32 7.44
N GLY A 848 25.29 31.67 7.95
CA GLY A 848 26.50 31.79 7.11
C GLY A 848 26.28 32.82 5.99
N ASP A 849 26.48 32.41 4.73
CA ASP A 849 26.27 33.28 3.56
C ASP A 849 24.79 33.44 3.18
N PHE A 850 23.91 32.62 3.74
CA PHE A 850 22.48 32.67 3.45
C PHE A 850 21.81 33.76 4.26
N THR A 851 21.01 34.61 3.61
CA THR A 851 20.14 35.57 4.28
C THR A 851 18.77 35.58 3.62
N ALA A 852 17.70 35.47 4.42
CA ALA A 852 16.32 35.55 3.94
C ALA A 852 15.47 36.39 4.89
N THR A 853 14.54 37.17 4.35
CA THR A 853 13.61 38.01 5.13
C THR A 853 12.17 37.63 4.84
N ARG A 854 11.36 37.53 5.87
CA ARG A 854 9.90 37.29 5.76
C ARG A 854 9.13 38.29 6.62
N LYS A 855 7.83 38.39 6.32
CA LYS A 855 6.87 39.25 7.02
C LYS A 855 6.06 38.41 8.01
N MET A 856 5.81 38.96 9.19
CA MET A 856 4.84 38.44 10.16
C MET A 856 3.84 39.52 10.59
N LEU A 857 2.64 39.11 10.96
CA LEU A 857 1.61 39.98 11.52
C LEU A 857 1.40 39.60 12.98
N ILE A 858 1.55 40.58 13.88
CA ILE A 858 1.19 40.42 15.28
C ILE A 858 -0.15 41.10 15.51
N ARG A 859 -1.15 40.35 15.97
CA ARG A 859 -2.46 40.87 16.39
C ARG A 859 -2.69 40.47 17.84
N LYS A 860 -2.89 41.47 18.71
CA LYS A 860 -3.22 41.25 20.12
C LYS A 860 -4.70 40.99 20.28
#